data_AF-A0A916D0V6-F1
#
_entry.id   AF-A0A916D0V6-F1
#
_cell.length_a   1.000
_cell.length_b   1.000
_cell.length_c   1.000
_cell.angle_alpha   90.00
_cell.angle_beta   90.00
_cell.angle_gamma   90.00
#
_symmetry.space_group_name_H-M   'P 1'
#
loop_
_entity.id
_entity.type
_entity.pdbx_description
1 polymer ?
#
loop_
_entity_poly.entity_id
_entity_poly.type
_entity_poly.pdbx_seq_one_letter_code
_entity_poly.pdbx_strand_id
1 'polypeptide(L)'
;MATLAQQIAELRQRIQALPVDARPAELTPLETEARALLTASKNTSFEDEAKALLSELARRSAPPVSETASIRSMIRRARIRMEMAAGDDDFDEAIDILSEALAQDSTNSDVLALLNQAALRSPQHEMKVRDLLNRYGIAFELEPGPAIQSYVPPASASDYTESESNASTSDYAPVSRSGNAAAQIEALMNEAAQAYYAGDYQKTIDAANRVLSLQPDHAAALDYRQKSEDNLIRGIVPDHRIPFDARVAYNRANSLVRAGNYEEARRLYREARDIAERAGINSWKDAEQALLDIEDLALARELLADGDRLLANDDWSEALRKYEGAQRVVPSDPMAQERIELVKRVQEQYDKASVALNMMTGSLNERVTSLQTLLNTLASMRQILPGSARLRTMAEEASRRIQTVKVQLIDQGKGALTRAEAASALDERQRLIAEAVRAYETANNIDPGDGSLTQELQAARQAEAQISDARGIIERSSALIAQNFDNELFQARNMLAGLRNHAQDPKYRAAVGDLLMHFVERVEAASDRRDIPTAERWLAFAKDEPFRTLGRRSELLQLEDEIRGLQRRRAMRSGMFAGGIVLILALIAFLSRDAWLPLVTPPTASYTPSITYTPSASPTASNTPTASSTPTDTATPTNTFTPTATFTPTNTPTPTNTPTDTATPTATFTPTDTPTATNTPTATYTPTITLTPSATFTPSITPTPRIRCTVAANTPTLVYPEPNLGQTPIGTVQVGQNMNVIGIRAVEGFAWYFVEYQVRDSKISGWIQASKVNEVTGPCE
;
A
#
# COMPACT_ATOMS: atom_id res chain seq x y z
N MET A 1 54.23 -40.56 12.16
CA MET A 1 52.77 -40.35 12.16
C MET A 1 52.50 -39.06 11.40
N ALA A 2 51.40 -38.97 10.63
CA ALA A 2 51.01 -37.73 9.97
C ALA A 2 50.65 -36.66 11.02
N THR A 3 50.77 -35.38 10.65
CA THR A 3 50.28 -34.29 11.52
C THR A 3 48.78 -34.12 11.38
N LEU A 4 48.10 -33.59 12.41
CA LEU A 4 46.65 -33.43 12.40
C LEU A 4 46.15 -32.53 11.25
N ALA A 5 46.90 -31.48 10.92
CA ALA A 5 46.63 -30.63 9.75
C ALA A 5 46.76 -31.39 8.41
N GLN A 6 47.72 -32.31 8.30
CA GLN A 6 47.88 -33.17 7.12
C GLN A 6 46.70 -34.13 6.96
N GLN A 7 46.19 -34.71 8.05
CA GLN A 7 45.03 -35.60 8.03
C GLN A 7 43.74 -34.87 7.62
N ILE A 8 43.55 -33.63 8.10
CA ILE A 8 42.42 -32.76 7.69
C ILE A 8 42.51 -32.40 6.20
N ALA A 9 43.71 -32.09 5.69
CA ALA A 9 43.92 -31.81 4.27
C ALA A 9 43.66 -33.04 3.37
N GLU A 10 44.12 -34.22 3.78
CA GLU A 10 43.92 -35.49 3.07
C GLU A 10 42.45 -35.91 3.04
N LEU A 11 41.72 -35.75 4.15
CA LEU A 11 40.27 -35.98 4.19
C LEU A 11 39.51 -34.96 3.32
N ARG A 12 39.88 -33.67 3.35
CA ARG A 12 39.32 -32.63 2.48
C ARG A 12 39.48 -32.99 1.00
N GLN A 13 40.66 -33.46 0.59
CA GLN A 13 40.92 -33.90 -0.78
C GLN A 13 40.07 -35.12 -1.17
N ARG A 14 39.88 -36.09 -0.26
CA ARG A 14 39.02 -37.27 -0.49
C ARG A 14 37.54 -36.91 -0.60
N ILE A 15 37.04 -35.94 0.17
CA ILE A 15 35.67 -35.41 0.06
C ILE A 15 35.47 -34.66 -1.28
N GLN A 16 36.48 -33.91 -1.73
CA GLN A 16 36.44 -33.18 -3.01
C GLN A 16 36.55 -34.11 -4.24
N ALA A 17 37.14 -35.30 -4.09
CA ALA A 17 37.26 -36.30 -5.15
C ALA A 17 36.00 -37.18 -5.34
N LEU A 18 35.01 -37.08 -4.45
CA LEU A 18 33.74 -37.80 -4.61
C LEU A 18 32.85 -37.17 -5.69
N PRO A 19 32.11 -37.99 -6.46
CA PRO A 19 31.04 -37.50 -7.33
C PRO A 19 29.92 -36.84 -6.50
N VAL A 20 29.08 -36.04 -7.17
CA VAL A 20 27.96 -35.33 -6.51
C VAL A 20 26.96 -36.34 -5.92
N ASP A 21 26.70 -37.44 -6.64
CA ASP A 21 25.72 -38.47 -6.28
C ASP A 21 26.35 -39.66 -5.50
N ALA A 22 27.37 -39.38 -4.67
CA ALA A 22 28.12 -40.39 -3.92
C ALA A 22 27.20 -41.24 -3.01
N ARG A 23 27.40 -42.56 -3.00
CA ARG A 23 26.48 -43.48 -2.33
C ARG A 23 26.66 -43.42 -0.81
N PRO A 24 25.60 -43.68 0.00
CA PRO A 24 25.72 -43.69 1.46
C PRO A 24 26.82 -44.62 2.01
N ALA A 25 27.09 -45.74 1.32
CA ALA A 25 28.17 -46.67 1.66
C ALA A 25 29.59 -46.08 1.47
N GLU A 26 29.75 -45.08 0.59
CA GLU A 26 31.01 -44.37 0.32
C GLU A 26 31.21 -43.19 1.29
N LEU A 27 30.11 -42.55 1.71
CA LEU A 27 30.09 -41.42 2.66
C LEU A 27 30.27 -41.85 4.12
N THR A 28 29.64 -42.96 4.55
CA THR A 28 29.68 -43.49 5.93
C THR A 28 31.10 -43.66 6.51
N PRO A 29 32.10 -44.24 5.82
CA PRO A 29 33.46 -44.33 6.34
C PRO A 29 34.12 -42.96 6.51
N LEU A 30 33.88 -42.01 5.59
CA LEU A 30 34.43 -40.66 5.67
C LEU A 30 33.81 -39.84 6.81
N GLU A 31 32.53 -40.01 7.10
CA GLU A 31 31.90 -39.44 8.31
C GLU A 31 32.52 -39.99 9.59
N THR A 32 32.82 -41.29 9.63
CA THR A 32 33.45 -41.93 10.78
C THR A 32 34.86 -41.37 11.01
N GLU A 33 35.61 -41.18 9.93
CA GLU A 33 36.93 -40.55 9.93
C GLU A 33 36.88 -39.06 10.33
N ALA A 34 35.89 -38.31 9.84
CA ALA A 34 35.67 -36.91 10.22
C ALA A 34 35.32 -36.75 11.71
N ARG A 35 34.48 -37.64 12.27
CA ARG A 35 34.15 -37.67 13.71
C ARG A 35 35.36 -38.02 14.58
N ALA A 36 36.24 -38.91 14.10
CA ALA A 36 37.51 -39.21 14.76
C ALA A 36 38.47 -38.00 14.75
N LEU A 37 38.62 -37.32 13.61
CA LEU A 37 39.46 -36.11 13.51
C LEU A 37 38.90 -34.94 14.33
N LEU A 38 37.58 -34.74 14.40
CA LEU A 38 36.95 -33.75 15.28
C LEU A 38 37.19 -34.07 16.77
N THR A 39 37.23 -35.34 17.14
CA THR A 39 37.55 -35.76 18.51
C THR A 39 39.04 -35.50 18.83
N ALA A 40 39.94 -35.71 17.86
CA ALA A 40 41.37 -35.47 18.00
C ALA A 40 41.77 -33.98 17.93
N SER A 41 41.01 -33.14 17.22
CA SER A 41 41.29 -31.71 17.04
C SER A 41 40.68 -30.81 18.12
N LYS A 42 39.93 -31.38 19.07
CA LYS A 42 39.25 -30.65 20.13
C LYS A 42 40.21 -29.85 21.02
N ASN A 43 39.86 -28.58 21.28
CA ASN A 43 40.71 -27.57 21.92
C ASN A 43 42.00 -27.22 21.16
N THR A 44 42.03 -27.41 19.83
CA THR A 44 43.15 -26.98 18.96
C THR A 44 42.67 -25.97 17.90
N SER A 45 43.60 -25.27 17.26
CA SER A 45 43.31 -24.34 16.15
C SER A 45 42.67 -24.98 14.91
N PHE A 46 42.58 -26.31 14.86
CA PHE A 46 42.01 -27.06 13.74
C PHE A 46 40.60 -27.61 14.03
N GLU A 47 40.04 -27.32 15.22
CA GLU A 47 38.71 -27.81 15.60
C GLU A 47 37.63 -27.34 14.63
N ASP A 48 37.69 -26.08 14.20
CA ASP A 48 36.68 -25.49 13.31
C ASP A 48 36.83 -25.97 11.85
N GLU A 49 38.03 -26.32 11.39
CA GLU A 49 38.20 -27.01 10.10
C GLU A 49 37.61 -28.43 10.13
N ALA A 50 37.78 -29.15 11.24
CA ALA A 50 37.18 -30.47 11.41
C ALA A 50 35.64 -30.42 11.50
N LYS A 51 35.07 -29.41 12.19
CA LYS A 51 33.63 -29.13 12.16
C LYS A 51 33.14 -28.84 10.75
N ALA A 52 33.87 -28.02 9.99
CA ALA A 52 33.50 -27.67 8.62
C ALA A 52 33.42 -28.92 7.72
N LEU A 53 34.44 -29.80 7.74
CA LEU A 53 34.43 -31.04 6.97
C LEU A 53 33.29 -31.99 7.38
N LEU A 54 33.01 -32.13 8.68
CA LEU A 54 31.88 -32.93 9.15
C LEU A 54 30.54 -32.35 8.68
N SER A 55 30.41 -31.01 8.64
CA SER A 55 29.20 -30.34 8.12
C SER A 55 29.05 -30.45 6.60
N GLU A 56 30.15 -30.54 5.85
CA GLU A 56 30.12 -30.77 4.40
C GLU A 56 29.70 -32.20 4.09
N LEU A 57 30.27 -33.19 4.78
CA LEU A 57 29.84 -34.58 4.68
C LEU A 57 28.36 -34.74 5.05
N ALA A 58 27.91 -34.16 6.16
CA ALA A 58 26.50 -34.20 6.58
C ALA A 58 25.54 -33.54 5.58
N ARG A 59 26.01 -32.61 4.73
CA ARG A 59 25.23 -32.03 3.62
C ARG A 59 25.21 -32.91 2.38
N ARG A 60 26.24 -33.74 2.16
CA ARG A 60 26.31 -34.73 1.06
C ARG A 60 25.62 -36.05 1.41
N SER A 61 25.52 -36.40 2.69
CA SER A 61 24.80 -37.60 3.17
C SER A 61 23.34 -37.34 3.54
N ALA A 62 22.93 -36.07 3.69
CA ALA A 62 21.53 -35.70 3.73
C ALA A 62 20.88 -36.03 2.36
N PRO A 63 19.83 -36.88 2.31
CA PRO A 63 19.11 -37.12 1.07
C PRO A 63 18.37 -35.84 0.62
N PRO A 64 18.16 -35.63 -0.70
CA PRO A 64 17.36 -34.52 -1.19
C PRO A 64 15.93 -34.63 -0.63
N VAL A 65 15.54 -33.64 0.17
CA VAL A 65 14.26 -33.63 0.90
C VAL A 65 13.13 -33.17 -0.04
N SER A 66 12.61 -34.09 -0.87
CA SER A 66 11.27 -33.93 -1.46
C SER A 66 10.60 -35.23 -1.95
N GLU A 67 11.33 -36.22 -2.48
CA GLU A 67 10.69 -37.30 -3.26
C GLU A 67 10.22 -38.49 -2.43
N THR A 68 11.07 -39.13 -1.62
CA THR A 68 10.67 -40.31 -0.83
C THR A 68 9.60 -40.02 0.23
N ALA A 69 9.50 -38.77 0.68
CA ALA A 69 8.41 -38.29 1.53
C ALA A 69 7.10 -38.07 0.73
N SER A 70 7.22 -37.51 -0.48
CA SER A 70 6.10 -37.35 -1.43
C SER A 70 5.48 -38.71 -1.78
N ILE A 71 6.28 -39.66 -2.25
CA ILE A 71 5.84 -41.02 -2.64
C ILE A 71 5.12 -41.73 -1.48
N ARG A 72 5.69 -41.70 -0.26
CA ARG A 72 5.01 -42.27 0.93
C ARG A 72 3.69 -41.57 1.25
N SER A 73 3.60 -40.25 1.04
CA SER A 73 2.34 -39.50 1.23
C SER A 73 1.29 -39.87 0.18
N MET A 74 1.69 -40.09 -1.08
CA MET A 74 0.82 -40.52 -2.18
C MET A 74 0.34 -41.96 -1.98
N ILE A 75 1.23 -42.89 -1.63
CA ILE A 75 0.89 -44.27 -1.20
C ILE A 75 -0.13 -44.25 -0.06
N ARG A 76 0.08 -43.41 0.96
CA ARG A 76 -0.87 -43.27 2.09
C ARG A 76 -2.21 -42.69 1.65
N ARG A 77 -2.24 -41.67 0.79
CA ARG A 77 -3.48 -41.05 0.26
C ARG A 77 -4.28 -42.01 -0.62
N ALA A 78 -3.62 -42.72 -1.54
CA ALA A 78 -4.24 -43.72 -2.41
C ALA A 78 -4.81 -44.89 -1.59
N ARG A 79 -4.05 -45.40 -0.60
CA ARG A 79 -4.52 -46.45 0.32
C ARG A 79 -5.74 -46.00 1.12
N ILE A 80 -5.70 -44.82 1.74
CA ILE A 80 -6.84 -44.26 2.49
C ILE A 80 -8.09 -44.12 1.61
N ARG A 81 -7.94 -43.75 0.34
CA ARG A 81 -9.06 -43.69 -0.62
C ARG A 81 -9.64 -45.07 -0.89
N MET A 82 -8.81 -46.05 -1.25
CA MET A 82 -9.28 -47.43 -1.49
C MET A 82 -9.84 -48.12 -0.23
N GLU A 83 -9.41 -47.72 0.97
CA GLU A 83 -9.93 -48.21 2.26
C GLU A 83 -11.26 -47.55 2.67
N MET A 84 -11.62 -46.40 2.11
CA MET A 84 -12.87 -45.67 2.39
C MET A 84 -13.83 -45.62 1.19
N ALA A 85 -13.46 -46.22 0.06
CA ALA A 85 -14.17 -46.13 -1.20
C ALA A 85 -15.61 -46.64 -1.11
N ALA A 86 -16.57 -45.78 -1.47
CA ALA A 86 -17.99 -46.11 -1.53
C ALA A 86 -18.46 -46.41 -2.96
N GLY A 87 -17.76 -45.87 -3.96
CA GLY A 87 -18.00 -46.11 -5.38
C GLY A 87 -16.72 -46.50 -6.13
N ASP A 88 -16.84 -46.59 -7.45
CA ASP A 88 -15.71 -46.91 -8.32
C ASP A 88 -14.88 -45.65 -8.69
N ASP A 89 -15.47 -44.45 -8.58
CA ASP A 89 -14.79 -43.16 -8.77
C ASP A 89 -13.60 -42.97 -7.80
N ASP A 90 -13.75 -43.44 -6.55
CA ASP A 90 -12.70 -43.42 -5.51
C ASP A 90 -11.46 -44.24 -5.92
N PHE A 91 -11.66 -45.32 -6.68
CA PHE A 91 -10.58 -46.16 -7.22
C PHE A 91 -9.92 -45.52 -8.43
N ASP A 92 -10.67 -44.83 -9.29
CA ASP A 92 -10.10 -44.04 -10.39
C ASP A 92 -9.20 -42.91 -9.86
N GLU A 93 -9.66 -42.17 -8.84
CA GLU A 93 -8.86 -41.15 -8.13
C GLU A 93 -7.65 -41.75 -7.38
N ALA A 94 -7.71 -43.02 -6.96
CA ALA A 94 -6.57 -43.71 -6.35
C ALA A 94 -5.53 -44.14 -7.41
N ILE A 95 -5.98 -44.66 -8.55
CA ILE A 95 -5.11 -45.01 -9.70
C ILE A 95 -4.38 -43.77 -10.22
N ASP A 96 -5.05 -42.61 -10.27
CA ASP A 96 -4.43 -41.37 -10.75
C ASP A 96 -3.33 -40.88 -9.79
N ILE A 97 -3.53 -40.93 -8.47
CA ILE A 97 -2.46 -40.66 -7.48
C ILE A 97 -1.31 -41.68 -7.60
N LEU A 98 -1.61 -42.95 -7.82
CA LEU A 98 -0.58 -43.98 -8.00
C LEU A 98 0.19 -43.81 -9.31
N SER A 99 -0.42 -43.21 -10.35
CA SER A 99 0.28 -42.84 -11.59
C SER A 99 1.30 -41.72 -11.37
N GLU A 100 1.00 -40.74 -10.52
CA GLU A 100 1.94 -39.68 -10.13
C GLU A 100 3.10 -40.24 -9.29
N ALA A 101 2.82 -41.21 -8.41
CA ALA A 101 3.85 -41.93 -7.67
C ALA A 101 4.74 -42.80 -8.58
N LEU A 102 4.17 -43.51 -9.55
CA LEU A 102 4.89 -44.34 -10.52
C LEU A 102 5.74 -43.50 -11.50
N ALA A 103 5.34 -42.25 -11.76
CA ALA A 103 6.15 -41.29 -12.52
C ALA A 103 7.38 -40.78 -11.76
N GLN A 104 7.39 -40.85 -10.42
CA GLN A 104 8.52 -40.47 -9.57
C GLN A 104 9.44 -41.68 -9.25
N ASP A 105 8.87 -42.86 -9.01
CA ASP A 105 9.60 -44.12 -8.87
C ASP A 105 8.82 -45.28 -9.52
N SER A 106 9.22 -45.63 -10.75
CA SER A 106 8.62 -46.73 -11.52
C SER A 106 9.00 -48.12 -11.00
N THR A 107 9.92 -48.22 -10.04
CA THR A 107 10.37 -49.50 -9.45
C THR A 107 9.74 -49.79 -8.09
N ASN A 108 8.85 -48.92 -7.60
CA ASN A 108 8.34 -48.97 -6.24
C ASN A 108 7.36 -50.15 -6.00
N SER A 109 7.77 -51.14 -5.20
CA SER A 109 6.95 -52.34 -4.92
C SER A 109 5.56 -52.00 -4.37
N ASP A 110 5.47 -50.97 -3.54
CA ASP A 110 4.25 -50.62 -2.82
C ASP A 110 3.24 -49.90 -3.74
N VAL A 111 3.73 -49.11 -4.69
CA VAL A 111 2.89 -48.51 -5.75
C VAL A 111 2.36 -49.59 -6.69
N LEU A 112 3.21 -50.52 -7.12
CA LEU A 112 2.82 -51.64 -7.98
C LEU A 112 1.82 -52.59 -7.30
N ALA A 113 2.01 -52.89 -6.01
CA ALA A 113 1.05 -53.70 -5.24
C ALA A 113 -0.32 -53.01 -5.12
N LEU A 114 -0.36 -51.70 -4.88
CA LEU A 114 -1.60 -50.93 -4.80
C LEU A 114 -2.29 -50.77 -6.17
N LEU A 115 -1.53 -50.65 -7.27
CA LEU A 115 -2.07 -50.67 -8.63
C LEU A 115 -2.70 -52.03 -8.97
N ASN A 116 -2.05 -53.14 -8.61
CA ASN A 116 -2.61 -54.49 -8.76
C ASN A 116 -3.88 -54.68 -7.91
N GLN A 117 -3.91 -54.12 -6.70
CA GLN A 117 -5.11 -54.12 -5.84
C GLN A 117 -6.28 -53.35 -6.47
N ALA A 118 -6.01 -52.19 -7.09
CA ALA A 118 -7.03 -51.43 -7.81
C ALA A 118 -7.52 -52.16 -9.09
N ALA A 119 -6.62 -52.83 -9.81
CA ALA A 119 -6.97 -53.60 -11.01
C ALA A 119 -7.93 -54.77 -10.73
N LEU A 120 -7.88 -55.35 -9.52
CA LEU A 120 -8.80 -56.41 -9.08
C LEU A 120 -10.24 -55.92 -8.80
N ARG A 121 -10.49 -54.60 -8.77
CA ARG A 121 -11.81 -54.03 -8.46
C ARG A 121 -12.82 -54.19 -9.59
N SER A 122 -12.43 -53.88 -10.83
CA SER A 122 -13.31 -53.99 -12.00
C SER A 122 -12.51 -54.24 -13.29
N PRO A 123 -13.11 -54.82 -14.34
CA PRO A 123 -12.47 -54.96 -15.64
C PRO A 123 -12.08 -53.62 -16.31
N GLN A 124 -12.69 -52.51 -15.90
CA GLN A 124 -12.33 -51.17 -16.41
C GLN A 124 -11.06 -50.65 -15.73
N HIS A 125 -10.95 -50.82 -14.41
CA HIS A 125 -9.73 -50.53 -13.65
C HIS A 125 -8.57 -51.43 -14.09
N GLU A 126 -8.84 -52.71 -14.37
CA GLU A 126 -7.87 -53.65 -14.95
C GLU A 126 -7.28 -53.13 -16.28
N MET A 127 -8.13 -52.61 -17.18
CA MET A 127 -7.67 -52.00 -18.44
C MET A 127 -6.88 -50.71 -18.22
N LYS A 128 -7.33 -49.83 -17.30
CA LYS A 128 -6.64 -48.57 -16.96
C LYS A 128 -5.24 -48.82 -16.37
N VAL A 129 -5.12 -49.77 -15.44
CA VAL A 129 -3.86 -50.15 -14.81
C VAL A 129 -2.93 -50.88 -15.80
N ARG A 130 -3.47 -51.78 -16.64
CA ARG A 130 -2.67 -52.46 -17.68
C ARG A 130 -2.11 -51.47 -18.69
N ASP A 131 -2.89 -50.49 -19.15
CA ASP A 131 -2.38 -49.43 -20.04
C ASP A 131 -1.34 -48.54 -19.36
N LEU A 132 -1.55 -48.16 -18.09
CA LEU A 132 -0.58 -47.42 -17.29
C LEU A 132 0.77 -48.17 -17.21
N LEU A 133 0.77 -49.44 -16.79
CA LEU A 133 2.00 -50.23 -16.60
C LEU A 133 2.71 -50.52 -17.93
N ASN A 134 1.96 -50.75 -19.02
CA ASN A 134 2.52 -50.89 -20.37
C ASN A 134 3.34 -49.65 -20.80
N ARG A 135 2.89 -48.43 -20.46
CA ARG A 135 3.62 -47.18 -20.78
C ARG A 135 4.97 -47.07 -20.09
N TYR A 136 5.15 -47.72 -18.94
CA TYR A 136 6.42 -47.80 -18.21
C TYR A 136 7.21 -49.09 -18.52
N GLY A 137 6.72 -49.94 -19.43
CA GLY A 137 7.38 -51.20 -19.80
C GLY A 137 7.29 -52.31 -18.74
N ILE A 138 6.36 -52.19 -17.78
CA ILE A 138 6.21 -53.12 -16.67
C ILE A 138 5.18 -54.19 -17.04
N ALA A 139 5.56 -55.47 -16.96
CA ALA A 139 4.66 -56.58 -17.24
C ALA A 139 3.60 -56.72 -16.13
N PHE A 140 2.32 -56.70 -16.51
CA PHE A 140 1.18 -56.87 -15.60
C PHE A 140 0.69 -58.33 -15.65
N GLU A 141 0.98 -59.07 -14.58
CA GLU A 141 0.68 -60.50 -14.45
C GLU A 141 -0.31 -60.74 -13.29
N LEU A 142 -1.51 -61.20 -13.62
CA LEU A 142 -2.56 -61.56 -12.66
C LEU A 142 -2.57 -63.08 -12.44
N GLU A 143 -2.27 -63.51 -11.22
CA GLU A 143 -2.52 -64.89 -10.77
C GLU A 143 -4.04 -65.20 -10.83
N PRO A 144 -4.48 -66.24 -11.58
CA PRO A 144 -5.90 -66.47 -11.85
C PRO A 144 -6.62 -67.15 -10.68
N GLY A 145 -7.28 -66.34 -9.84
CA GLY A 145 -8.26 -66.82 -8.86
C GLY A 145 -9.45 -67.55 -9.52
N PRO A 146 -10.12 -68.47 -8.79
CA PRO A 146 -11.16 -69.33 -9.37
C PRO A 146 -12.41 -68.55 -9.81
N ALA A 147 -13.04 -68.99 -10.90
CA ALA A 147 -14.13 -68.29 -11.57
C ALA A 147 -15.38 -68.10 -10.68
N ILE A 148 -15.83 -66.85 -10.57
CA ILE A 148 -17.06 -66.47 -9.88
C ILE A 148 -18.27 -66.88 -10.71
N GLN A 149 -19.21 -67.63 -10.11
CA GLN A 149 -20.54 -67.83 -10.69
C GLN A 149 -21.37 -66.55 -10.56
N SER A 150 -22.10 -66.19 -11.61
CA SER A 150 -22.89 -64.96 -11.68
C SER A 150 -24.04 -64.93 -10.66
N TYR A 151 -23.93 -64.06 -9.65
CA TYR A 151 -25.04 -63.70 -8.78
C TYR A 151 -25.88 -62.58 -9.42
N VAL A 152 -27.20 -62.79 -9.51
CA VAL A 152 -28.16 -61.77 -9.97
C VAL A 152 -28.83 -61.16 -8.73
N PRO A 153 -28.75 -59.84 -8.52
CA PRO A 153 -29.41 -59.20 -7.38
C PRO A 153 -30.94 -59.14 -7.59
N PRO A 154 -31.76 -59.53 -6.60
CA PRO A 154 -33.18 -59.20 -6.60
C PRO A 154 -33.37 -57.69 -6.38
N ALA A 155 -34.43 -57.12 -6.96
CA ALA A 155 -34.66 -55.69 -6.98
C ALA A 155 -35.04 -55.10 -5.61
N SER A 156 -34.76 -53.80 -5.44
CA SER A 156 -35.24 -52.98 -4.33
C SER A 156 -36.78 -52.93 -4.30
N ALA A 157 -37.36 -53.26 -3.14
CA ALA A 157 -38.78 -53.11 -2.88
C ALA A 157 -39.02 -51.99 -1.86
N SER A 158 -39.25 -50.78 -2.36
CA SER A 158 -39.77 -49.67 -1.57
C SER A 158 -41.27 -49.54 -1.78
N ASP A 159 -42.07 -50.15 -0.91
CA ASP A 159 -43.35 -49.53 -0.51
C ASP A 159 -43.87 -50.08 0.82
N TYR A 160 -44.50 -49.22 1.62
CA TYR A 160 -45.24 -49.60 2.82
C TYR A 160 -46.73 -49.46 2.53
N THR A 161 -47.43 -50.57 2.32
CA THR A 161 -48.90 -50.60 2.40
C THR A 161 -49.37 -51.67 3.37
N GLU A 162 -50.05 -51.21 4.41
CA GLU A 162 -50.64 -52.01 5.48
C GLU A 162 -51.96 -52.61 5.00
N SER A 163 -52.09 -53.95 5.01
CA SER A 163 -53.38 -54.63 4.82
C SER A 163 -53.41 -55.98 5.53
N GLU A 164 -54.59 -56.32 6.03
CA GLU A 164 -54.78 -57.32 7.09
C GLU A 164 -54.55 -58.76 6.63
N SER A 165 -53.90 -59.56 7.48
CA SER A 165 -53.82 -61.00 7.28
C SER A 165 -55.16 -61.67 7.64
N ASN A 166 -55.63 -62.56 6.76
CA ASN A 166 -56.76 -63.45 7.05
C ASN A 166 -56.34 -64.89 6.76
N ALA A 167 -56.75 -65.83 7.61
CA ALA A 167 -56.07 -67.12 7.75
C ALA A 167 -56.56 -68.21 6.80
N SER A 168 -55.67 -69.14 6.41
CA SER A 168 -56.01 -70.58 6.26
C SER A 168 -54.75 -71.47 6.11
N THR A 169 -54.45 -72.20 7.19
CA THR A 169 -54.21 -73.66 7.25
C THR A 169 -53.60 -74.41 6.06
N SER A 170 -52.43 -75.03 6.29
CA SER A 170 -52.26 -76.49 6.08
C SER A 170 -51.07 -77.05 6.87
N ASP A 171 -51.23 -78.26 7.41
CA ASP A 171 -50.15 -79.03 8.05
C ASP A 171 -49.14 -79.57 7.02
N TYR A 172 -47.90 -79.82 7.44
CA TYR A 172 -47.37 -81.19 7.63
C TYR A 172 -45.90 -81.16 8.09
N ALA A 173 -45.59 -81.93 9.14
CA ALA A 173 -44.22 -82.16 9.61
C ALA A 173 -43.91 -83.66 9.69
N PRO A 174 -42.70 -84.08 9.26
CA PRO A 174 -42.08 -85.30 9.75
C PRO A 174 -40.69 -85.05 10.33
N VAL A 175 -40.47 -85.40 11.59
CA VAL A 175 -39.17 -85.21 12.28
C VAL A 175 -38.13 -86.22 11.77
N SER A 176 -36.98 -85.71 11.31
CA SER A 176 -35.81 -86.53 10.96
C SER A 176 -34.57 -86.02 11.70
N ARG A 177 -33.87 -86.90 12.44
CA ARG A 177 -32.78 -86.51 13.38
C ARG A 177 -31.54 -85.88 12.74
N SER A 178 -31.39 -85.93 11.41
CA SER A 178 -30.37 -85.15 10.68
C SER A 178 -30.70 -83.64 10.65
N GLY A 179 -32.00 -83.30 10.59
CA GLY A 179 -32.47 -81.92 10.51
C GLY A 179 -32.13 -81.07 11.74
N ASN A 180 -31.91 -81.69 12.91
CA ASN A 180 -31.52 -80.97 14.12
C ASN A 180 -30.19 -80.22 13.95
N ALA A 181 -29.18 -80.82 13.32
CA ALA A 181 -27.88 -80.18 13.12
C ALA A 181 -27.96 -79.07 12.07
N ALA A 182 -28.67 -79.32 10.96
CA ALA A 182 -28.87 -78.31 9.91
C ALA A 182 -29.67 -77.09 10.42
N ALA A 183 -30.80 -77.31 11.10
CA ALA A 183 -31.60 -76.23 11.68
C ALA A 183 -30.87 -75.51 12.83
N GLN A 184 -29.99 -76.19 13.57
CA GLN A 184 -29.14 -75.55 14.57
C GLN A 184 -28.06 -74.67 13.93
N ILE A 185 -27.43 -75.11 12.84
CA ILE A 185 -26.49 -74.30 12.06
C ILE A 185 -27.22 -73.09 11.45
N GLU A 186 -28.41 -73.28 10.87
CA GLU A 186 -29.24 -72.20 10.33
C GLU A 186 -29.63 -71.18 11.41
N ALA A 187 -30.06 -71.63 12.59
CA ALA A 187 -30.37 -70.76 13.73
C ALA A 187 -29.14 -69.98 14.23
N LEU A 188 -27.98 -70.63 14.34
CA LEU A 188 -26.71 -69.99 14.74
C LEU A 188 -26.17 -69.02 13.68
N MET A 189 -26.37 -69.30 12.39
CA MET A 189 -26.02 -68.38 11.29
C MET A 189 -26.94 -67.16 11.29
N ASN A 190 -28.23 -67.33 11.60
CA ASN A 190 -29.15 -66.22 11.80
C ASN A 190 -28.79 -65.40 13.07
N GLU A 191 -28.40 -66.04 14.18
CA GLU A 191 -27.87 -65.38 15.38
C GLU A 191 -26.62 -64.55 15.05
N ALA A 192 -25.66 -65.13 14.31
CA ALA A 192 -24.42 -64.47 13.88
C ALA A 192 -24.67 -63.27 12.97
N ALA A 193 -25.55 -63.41 11.97
CA ALA A 193 -25.93 -62.34 11.05
C ALA A 193 -26.67 -61.20 11.77
N GLN A 194 -27.63 -61.52 12.65
CA GLN A 194 -28.34 -60.52 13.44
C GLN A 194 -27.39 -59.77 14.39
N ALA A 195 -26.48 -60.47 15.07
CA ALA A 195 -25.45 -59.85 15.91
C ALA A 195 -24.51 -58.95 15.08
N TYR A 196 -24.15 -59.36 13.86
CA TYR A 196 -23.25 -58.60 12.99
C TYR A 196 -23.88 -57.27 12.56
N TYR A 197 -25.12 -57.32 12.07
CA TYR A 197 -25.86 -56.12 11.67
C TYR A 197 -26.27 -55.25 12.87
N ALA A 198 -26.36 -55.81 14.08
CA ALA A 198 -26.54 -55.06 15.33
C ALA A 198 -25.23 -54.45 15.91
N GLY A 199 -24.07 -54.69 15.27
CA GLY A 199 -22.77 -54.20 15.74
C GLY A 199 -22.23 -54.91 16.99
N ASP A 200 -22.70 -56.12 17.30
CA ASP A 200 -22.21 -56.94 18.42
C ASP A 200 -21.24 -58.02 17.92
N TYR A 201 -20.08 -57.56 17.45
CA TYR A 201 -19.07 -58.39 16.81
C TYR A 201 -18.57 -59.54 17.70
N GLN A 202 -18.56 -59.37 19.03
CA GLN A 202 -18.21 -60.47 19.94
C GLN A 202 -19.26 -61.58 19.89
N LYS A 203 -20.56 -61.26 19.93
CA LYS A 203 -21.62 -62.28 19.76
C LYS A 203 -21.57 -62.92 18.37
N THR A 204 -21.23 -62.18 17.32
CA THR A 204 -21.01 -62.77 15.98
C THR A 204 -19.87 -63.78 15.99
N ILE A 205 -18.73 -63.45 16.62
CA ILE A 205 -17.58 -64.36 16.76
C ILE A 205 -17.99 -65.60 17.56
N ASP A 206 -18.70 -65.43 18.68
CA ASP A 206 -19.15 -66.53 19.52
C ASP A 206 -20.14 -67.46 18.79
N ALA A 207 -21.11 -66.90 18.07
CA ALA A 207 -22.09 -67.66 17.28
C ALA A 207 -21.44 -68.36 16.07
N ALA A 208 -20.55 -67.67 15.35
CA ALA A 208 -19.79 -68.26 14.25
C ALA A 208 -18.88 -69.40 14.72
N ASN A 209 -18.19 -69.25 15.86
CA ASN A 209 -17.38 -70.32 16.45
C ASN A 209 -18.22 -71.53 16.87
N ARG A 210 -19.47 -71.35 17.31
CA ARG A 210 -20.41 -72.47 17.52
C ARG A 210 -20.73 -73.19 16.20
N VAL A 211 -20.99 -72.47 15.11
CA VAL A 211 -21.18 -73.09 13.77
C VAL A 211 -19.94 -73.88 13.35
N LEU A 212 -18.75 -73.28 13.47
CA LEU A 212 -17.47 -73.93 13.12
C LEU A 212 -17.18 -75.17 13.98
N SER A 213 -17.69 -75.24 15.22
CA SER A 213 -17.60 -76.45 16.06
C SER A 213 -18.51 -77.60 15.60
N LEU A 214 -19.55 -77.31 14.81
CA LEU A 214 -20.46 -78.30 14.21
C LEU A 214 -20.05 -78.65 12.77
N GLN A 215 -19.54 -77.67 12.02
CA GLN A 215 -19.05 -77.82 10.64
C GLN A 215 -17.82 -76.91 10.43
N PRO A 216 -16.58 -77.44 10.53
CA PRO A 216 -15.35 -76.64 10.45
C PRO A 216 -15.20 -75.82 9.16
N ASP A 217 -15.61 -76.38 8.02
CA ASP A 217 -15.44 -75.77 6.69
C ASP A 217 -16.64 -74.89 6.28
N HIS A 218 -17.43 -74.37 7.23
CA HIS A 218 -18.61 -73.56 6.93
C HIS A 218 -18.22 -72.13 6.51
N ALA A 219 -17.98 -71.94 5.20
CA ALA A 219 -17.43 -70.71 4.60
C ALA A 219 -18.08 -69.39 5.10
N ALA A 220 -19.42 -69.32 5.19
CA ALA A 220 -20.10 -68.11 5.65
C ALA A 220 -19.88 -67.83 7.17
N ALA A 221 -19.57 -68.85 7.97
CA ALA A 221 -19.23 -68.64 9.39
C ALA A 221 -17.80 -68.13 9.54
N LEU A 222 -16.86 -68.62 8.71
CA LEU A 222 -15.51 -68.06 8.63
C LEU A 222 -15.55 -66.58 8.23
N ASP A 223 -16.35 -66.23 7.22
CA ASP A 223 -16.53 -64.86 6.74
C ASP A 223 -17.10 -63.92 7.82
N TYR A 224 -18.21 -64.29 8.48
CA TYR A 224 -18.77 -63.49 9.58
C TYR A 224 -17.81 -63.36 10.76
N ARG A 225 -17.05 -64.41 11.10
CA ARG A 225 -16.04 -64.35 12.17
C ARG A 225 -14.91 -63.39 11.79
N GLN A 226 -14.32 -63.56 10.61
CA GLN A 226 -13.18 -62.75 10.15
C GLN A 226 -13.54 -61.27 10.00
N LYS A 227 -14.74 -60.95 9.47
CA LYS A 227 -15.23 -59.56 9.39
C LYS A 227 -15.50 -58.96 10.77
N SER A 228 -15.91 -59.78 11.74
CA SER A 228 -16.14 -59.32 13.12
C SER A 228 -14.83 -59.12 13.88
N GLU A 229 -13.86 -60.02 13.69
CA GLU A 229 -12.48 -59.89 14.19
C GLU A 229 -11.84 -58.60 13.65
N ASP A 230 -11.94 -58.34 12.35
CA ASP A 230 -11.43 -57.13 11.68
C ASP A 230 -12.12 -55.84 12.16
N ASN A 231 -13.46 -55.79 12.24
CA ASN A 231 -14.18 -54.62 12.75
C ASN A 231 -13.85 -54.32 14.23
N LEU A 232 -13.70 -55.36 15.06
CA LEU A 232 -13.35 -55.24 16.48
C LEU A 232 -11.90 -54.74 16.66
N ILE A 233 -10.96 -55.24 15.84
CA ILE A 233 -9.56 -54.75 15.81
C ILE A 233 -9.49 -53.29 15.33
N ARG A 234 -10.37 -52.89 14.40
CA ARG A 234 -10.44 -51.50 13.88
C ARG A 234 -11.23 -50.53 14.77
N GLY A 235 -11.89 -51.01 15.84
CA GLY A 235 -12.74 -50.20 16.71
C GLY A 235 -13.96 -49.58 16.02
N ILE A 236 -14.44 -50.18 14.92
CA ILE A 236 -15.57 -49.66 14.13
C ILE A 236 -16.88 -50.05 14.84
N VAL A 237 -17.78 -49.08 15.04
CA VAL A 237 -19.05 -49.28 15.76
C VAL A 237 -20.19 -48.63 14.97
N PRO A 238 -21.26 -49.39 14.59
CA PRO A 238 -22.42 -48.82 13.93
C PRO A 238 -23.17 -47.80 14.82
N ASP A 239 -23.66 -46.70 14.24
CA ASP A 239 -24.31 -45.62 15.02
C ASP A 239 -25.51 -46.10 15.87
N HIS A 240 -26.28 -47.08 15.39
CA HIS A 240 -27.40 -47.66 16.15
C HIS A 240 -26.96 -48.49 17.38
N ARG A 241 -25.69 -48.94 17.42
CA ARG A 241 -25.10 -49.69 18.56
C ARG A 241 -24.63 -48.74 19.67
N ILE A 242 -24.31 -47.49 19.32
CA ILE A 242 -23.83 -46.45 20.24
C ILE A 242 -25.00 -45.94 21.12
N PRO A 243 -24.85 -45.88 22.46
CA PRO A 243 -25.86 -45.33 23.36
C PRO A 243 -26.23 -43.89 23.01
N PHE A 244 -27.51 -43.54 23.15
CA PHE A 244 -28.00 -42.18 22.89
C PHE A 244 -27.21 -41.12 23.65
N ASP A 245 -26.96 -41.33 24.95
CA ASP A 245 -26.23 -40.39 25.80
C ASP A 245 -24.76 -40.22 25.37
N ALA A 246 -24.11 -41.30 24.91
CA ALA A 246 -22.76 -41.25 24.35
C ALA A 246 -22.71 -40.41 23.06
N ARG A 247 -23.67 -40.61 22.15
CA ARG A 247 -23.80 -39.79 20.93
C ARG A 247 -24.12 -38.33 21.25
N VAL A 248 -24.93 -38.05 22.26
CA VAL A 248 -25.21 -36.68 22.72
C VAL A 248 -23.96 -36.02 23.30
N ALA A 249 -23.20 -36.72 24.16
CA ALA A 249 -21.94 -36.22 24.71
C ALA A 249 -20.91 -35.94 23.60
N TYR A 250 -20.73 -36.87 22.65
CA TYR A 250 -19.85 -36.72 21.49
C TYR A 250 -20.25 -35.54 20.58
N ASN A 251 -21.53 -35.39 20.25
CA ASN A 251 -22.00 -34.27 19.43
C ASN A 251 -21.93 -32.92 20.15
N ARG A 252 -22.05 -32.90 21.48
CA ARG A 252 -21.78 -31.72 22.30
C ARG A 252 -20.29 -31.40 22.35
N ALA A 253 -19.41 -32.39 22.46
CA ALA A 253 -17.96 -32.23 22.34
C ALA A 253 -17.57 -31.62 20.99
N ASN A 254 -18.02 -32.21 19.88
CA ASN A 254 -17.85 -31.68 18.51
C ASN A 254 -18.30 -30.21 18.37
N SER A 255 -19.34 -29.82 19.10
CA SER A 255 -19.84 -28.44 19.11
C SER A 255 -18.94 -27.49 19.91
N LEU A 256 -18.27 -27.98 20.95
CA LEU A 256 -17.28 -27.22 21.72
C LEU A 256 -15.92 -27.11 21.00
N VAL A 257 -15.51 -28.12 20.23
CA VAL A 257 -14.33 -28.02 19.34
C VAL A 257 -14.53 -26.89 18.33
N ARG A 258 -15.71 -26.81 17.70
CA ARG A 258 -16.09 -25.69 16.81
C ARG A 258 -16.15 -24.33 17.52
N ALA A 259 -16.38 -24.31 18.83
CA ALA A 259 -16.36 -23.10 19.66
C ALA A 259 -14.98 -22.79 20.28
N GLY A 260 -13.94 -23.57 19.98
CA GLY A 260 -12.59 -23.40 20.52
C GLY A 260 -12.42 -23.77 22.00
N ASN A 261 -13.42 -24.40 22.64
CA ASN A 261 -13.35 -24.83 24.04
C ASN A 261 -12.87 -26.28 24.14
N TYR A 262 -11.58 -26.47 23.88
CA TYR A 262 -10.98 -27.79 23.73
C TYR A 262 -10.93 -28.62 25.02
N GLU A 263 -10.83 -27.99 26.20
CA GLU A 263 -10.81 -28.70 27.49
C GLU A 263 -12.16 -29.31 27.87
N GLU A 264 -13.26 -28.54 27.75
CA GLU A 264 -14.60 -29.10 28.02
C GLU A 264 -15.02 -30.07 26.90
N ALA A 265 -14.56 -29.89 25.66
CA ALA A 265 -14.72 -30.88 24.60
C ALA A 265 -14.02 -32.20 24.96
N ARG A 266 -12.75 -32.15 25.38
CA ARG A 266 -11.98 -33.30 25.86
C ARG A 266 -12.67 -34.03 27.02
N ARG A 267 -13.24 -33.28 27.97
CA ARG A 267 -14.03 -33.85 29.07
C ARG A 267 -15.24 -34.64 28.56
N LEU A 268 -15.98 -34.08 27.59
CA LEU A 268 -17.16 -34.72 27.00
C LEU A 268 -16.83 -35.89 26.07
N TYR A 269 -15.70 -35.90 25.36
CA TYR A 269 -15.25 -37.08 24.61
C TYR A 269 -14.92 -38.26 25.54
N ARG A 270 -14.27 -38.00 26.69
CA ARG A 270 -14.05 -39.02 27.73
C ARG A 270 -15.38 -39.52 28.31
N GLU A 271 -16.31 -38.61 28.60
CA GLU A 271 -17.67 -38.95 29.05
C GLU A 271 -18.42 -39.84 28.03
N ALA A 272 -18.33 -39.52 26.73
CA ALA A 272 -18.94 -40.31 25.66
C ALA A 272 -18.35 -41.73 25.56
N ARG A 273 -17.03 -41.86 25.62
CA ARG A 273 -16.32 -43.15 25.64
C ARG A 273 -16.69 -43.98 26.87
N ASP A 274 -16.69 -43.38 28.06
CA ASP A 274 -16.99 -44.06 29.33
C ASP A 274 -18.46 -44.54 29.39
N ILE A 275 -19.38 -43.90 28.66
CA ILE A 275 -20.76 -44.39 28.49
C ILE A 275 -20.80 -45.57 27.50
N ALA A 276 -20.05 -45.51 26.41
CA ALA A 276 -19.95 -46.60 25.43
C ALA A 276 -19.35 -47.88 26.05
N GLU A 277 -18.27 -47.75 26.83
CA GLU A 277 -17.62 -48.86 27.55
C GLU A 277 -18.60 -49.56 28.51
N ARG A 278 -19.38 -48.79 29.29
CA ARG A 278 -20.44 -49.34 30.17
C ARG A 278 -21.56 -50.05 29.41
N ALA A 279 -21.74 -49.74 28.13
CA ALA A 279 -22.68 -50.42 27.23
C ALA A 279 -22.04 -51.58 26.46
N GLY A 280 -20.85 -52.05 26.86
CA GLY A 280 -20.14 -53.17 26.25
C GLY A 280 -19.50 -52.85 24.90
N ILE A 281 -19.10 -51.59 24.68
CA ILE A 281 -18.38 -51.13 23.50
C ILE A 281 -16.94 -50.81 23.95
N ASN A 282 -16.06 -51.81 23.88
CA ASN A 282 -14.72 -51.74 24.49
C ASN A 282 -13.72 -50.88 23.69
N SER A 283 -14.03 -50.59 22.42
CA SER A 283 -13.32 -49.61 21.59
C SER A 283 -14.33 -48.89 20.71
N TRP A 284 -14.14 -47.58 20.53
CA TRP A 284 -14.90 -46.74 19.62
C TRP A 284 -13.92 -45.77 18.96
N LYS A 285 -13.47 -46.15 17.77
CA LYS A 285 -12.40 -45.50 17.01
C LYS A 285 -12.58 -43.99 16.88
N ASP A 286 -13.79 -43.50 16.61
CA ASP A 286 -14.02 -42.07 16.38
C ASP A 286 -13.86 -41.25 17.66
N ALA A 287 -14.32 -41.78 18.81
CA ALA A 287 -14.12 -41.14 20.10
C ALA A 287 -12.66 -41.23 20.58
N GLU A 288 -11.96 -42.32 20.26
CA GLU A 288 -10.52 -42.47 20.55
C GLU A 288 -9.66 -41.52 19.68
N GLN A 289 -9.95 -41.42 18.37
CA GLN A 289 -9.29 -40.49 17.47
C GLN A 289 -9.57 -39.04 17.87
N ALA A 290 -10.84 -38.69 18.16
CA ALA A 290 -11.19 -37.36 18.64
C ALA A 290 -10.52 -37.00 19.98
N LEU A 291 -10.18 -38.00 20.82
CA LEU A 291 -9.41 -37.81 22.05
C LEU A 291 -7.91 -37.55 21.81
N LEU A 292 -7.36 -37.99 20.68
CA LEU A 292 -6.00 -37.63 20.26
C LEU A 292 -6.00 -36.24 19.61
N ASP A 293 -6.88 -36.03 18.63
CA ASP A 293 -7.02 -34.78 17.88
C ASP A 293 -7.27 -33.57 18.82
N ILE A 294 -8.04 -33.78 19.91
CA ILE A 294 -8.34 -32.73 20.89
C ILE A 294 -7.15 -32.38 21.79
N GLU A 295 -6.25 -33.33 22.07
CA GLU A 295 -5.05 -33.08 22.87
C GLU A 295 -3.96 -32.38 22.05
N ASP A 296 -3.82 -32.72 20.76
CA ASP A 296 -3.00 -31.97 19.79
C ASP A 296 -3.52 -30.54 19.58
N LEU A 297 -4.84 -30.36 19.42
CA LEU A 297 -5.46 -29.03 19.33
C LEU A 297 -5.24 -28.19 20.61
N ALA A 298 -5.38 -28.80 21.79
CA ALA A 298 -5.15 -28.11 23.06
C ALA A 298 -3.68 -27.68 23.21
N LEU A 299 -2.73 -28.57 22.90
CA LEU A 299 -1.29 -28.28 22.91
C LEU A 299 -0.93 -27.17 21.92
N ALA A 300 -1.50 -27.19 20.71
CA ALA A 300 -1.31 -26.11 19.73
C ALA A 300 -1.80 -24.75 20.28
N ARG A 301 -2.95 -24.70 20.96
CA ARG A 301 -3.43 -23.45 21.60
C ARG A 301 -2.56 -23.00 22.79
N GLU A 302 -2.03 -23.93 23.59
CA GLU A 302 -1.08 -23.58 24.65
C GLU A 302 0.21 -22.96 24.07
N LEU A 303 0.76 -23.58 23.02
CA LEU A 303 1.94 -23.08 22.31
C LEU A 303 1.69 -21.70 21.67
N LEU A 304 0.50 -21.45 21.11
CA LEU A 304 0.12 -20.12 20.62
C LEU A 304 0.01 -19.10 21.76
N ALA A 305 -0.62 -19.45 22.88
CA ALA A 305 -0.73 -18.55 24.03
C ALA A 305 0.64 -18.21 24.66
N ASP A 306 1.56 -19.17 24.70
CA ASP A 306 2.96 -18.93 25.09
C ASP A 306 3.71 -18.04 24.09
N GLY A 307 3.50 -18.25 22.80
CA GLY A 307 4.07 -17.38 21.76
C GLY A 307 3.55 -15.94 21.87
N ASP A 308 2.26 -15.76 22.12
CA ASP A 308 1.63 -14.45 22.31
C ASP A 308 2.19 -13.73 23.57
N ARG A 309 2.47 -14.46 24.66
CA ARG A 309 3.17 -13.93 25.86
C ARG A 309 4.60 -13.49 25.53
N LEU A 310 5.36 -14.31 24.80
CA LEU A 310 6.75 -14.01 24.41
C LEU A 310 6.81 -12.82 23.45
N LEU A 311 5.86 -12.72 22.52
CA LEU A 311 5.73 -11.59 21.60
C LEU A 311 5.44 -10.27 22.35
N ALA A 312 4.58 -10.30 23.37
CA ALA A 312 4.32 -9.17 24.25
C ALA A 312 5.56 -8.75 25.09
N ASN A 313 6.47 -9.69 25.38
CA ASN A 313 7.75 -9.45 26.06
C ASN A 313 8.90 -9.05 25.11
N ASP A 314 8.62 -8.79 23.83
CA ASP A 314 9.59 -8.53 22.76
C ASP A 314 10.52 -9.71 22.37
N ASP A 315 10.27 -10.93 22.86
CA ASP A 315 11.06 -12.14 22.57
C ASP A 315 10.61 -12.86 21.30
N TRP A 316 10.62 -12.10 20.19
CA TRP A 316 10.07 -12.50 18.89
C TRP A 316 10.64 -13.82 18.34
N SER A 317 11.89 -14.17 18.67
CA SER A 317 12.53 -15.42 18.21
C SER A 317 11.98 -16.67 18.91
N GLU A 318 11.68 -16.58 20.21
CA GLU A 318 11.05 -17.70 20.94
C GLU A 318 9.53 -17.74 20.69
N ALA A 319 8.89 -16.58 20.50
CA ALA A 319 7.51 -16.51 20.03
C ALA A 319 7.34 -17.25 18.69
N LEU A 320 8.22 -16.97 17.71
CA LEU A 320 8.23 -17.69 16.43
C LEU A 320 8.46 -19.19 16.60
N ARG A 321 9.40 -19.62 17.46
CA ARG A 321 9.63 -21.05 17.75
C ARG A 321 8.41 -21.73 18.36
N LYS A 322 7.67 -21.06 19.23
CA LYS A 322 6.41 -21.55 19.81
C LYS A 322 5.31 -21.68 18.73
N TYR A 323 5.15 -20.69 17.86
CA TYR A 323 4.18 -20.76 16.76
C TYR A 323 4.52 -21.84 15.72
N GLU A 324 5.79 -21.98 15.34
CA GLU A 324 6.26 -23.10 14.49
C GLU A 324 6.12 -24.45 15.20
N GLY A 325 6.18 -24.48 16.54
CA GLY A 325 5.81 -25.64 17.35
C GLY A 325 4.33 -26.00 17.19
N ALA A 326 3.43 -25.02 17.35
CA ALA A 326 1.99 -25.21 17.15
C ALA A 326 1.67 -25.73 15.73
N GLN A 327 2.32 -25.18 14.69
CA GLN A 327 2.16 -25.65 13.31
C GLN A 327 2.70 -27.08 13.10
N ARG A 328 3.71 -27.55 13.86
CA ARG A 328 4.17 -28.95 13.77
C ARG A 328 3.19 -29.93 14.41
N VAL A 329 2.42 -29.49 15.40
CA VAL A 329 1.35 -30.28 16.04
C VAL A 329 0.10 -30.29 15.16
N VAL A 330 -0.33 -29.11 14.66
CA VAL A 330 -1.48 -28.99 13.75
C VAL A 330 -1.06 -28.23 12.46
N PRO A 331 -0.60 -28.94 11.41
CA PRO A 331 -0.09 -28.33 10.17
C PRO A 331 -1.08 -27.41 9.45
N SER A 332 -2.37 -27.67 9.61
CA SER A 332 -3.48 -26.97 8.96
C SER A 332 -4.11 -25.84 9.80
N ASP A 333 -3.57 -25.50 10.99
CA ASP A 333 -4.14 -24.42 11.81
C ASP A 333 -3.80 -23.03 11.21
N PRO A 334 -4.79 -22.26 10.72
CA PRO A 334 -4.53 -20.95 10.11
C PRO A 334 -4.04 -19.93 11.16
N MET A 335 -4.43 -20.09 12.43
CA MET A 335 -4.04 -19.17 13.50
C MET A 335 -2.55 -19.25 13.85
N ALA A 336 -1.91 -20.41 13.64
CA ALA A 336 -0.46 -20.56 13.72
C ALA A 336 0.24 -19.95 12.49
N GLN A 337 -0.29 -20.21 11.28
CA GLN A 337 0.27 -19.68 10.03
C GLN A 337 0.30 -18.13 10.02
N GLU A 338 -0.83 -17.50 10.36
CA GLU A 338 -0.96 -16.03 10.46
C GLU A 338 0.07 -15.42 11.44
N ARG A 339 0.24 -16.03 12.63
CA ARG A 339 1.20 -15.58 13.65
C ARG A 339 2.65 -15.75 13.20
N ILE A 340 2.98 -16.84 12.52
CA ILE A 340 4.30 -17.08 11.94
C ILE A 340 4.64 -16.01 10.90
N GLU A 341 3.69 -15.69 10.00
CA GLU A 341 3.87 -14.63 9.00
C GLU A 341 4.00 -13.25 9.65
N LEU A 342 3.17 -12.92 10.64
CA LEU A 342 3.20 -11.65 11.36
C LEU A 342 4.58 -11.42 11.99
N VAL A 343 5.11 -12.39 12.73
CA VAL A 343 6.42 -12.24 13.39
C VAL A 343 7.57 -12.20 12.38
N LYS A 344 7.55 -13.04 11.33
CA LYS A 344 8.56 -12.99 10.26
C LYS A 344 8.57 -11.63 9.55
N ARG A 345 7.39 -11.08 9.23
CA ARG A 345 7.22 -9.76 8.61
C ARG A 345 7.72 -8.62 9.51
N VAL A 346 7.44 -8.68 10.82
CA VAL A 346 7.95 -7.70 11.80
C VAL A 346 9.47 -7.78 11.93
N GLN A 347 10.05 -8.99 12.04
CA GLN A 347 11.50 -9.19 12.08
C GLN A 347 12.18 -8.61 10.84
N GLU A 348 11.70 -8.96 9.65
CA GLU A 348 12.26 -8.49 8.38
C GLU A 348 12.19 -6.96 8.24
N GLN A 349 11.06 -6.34 8.62
CA GLN A 349 10.90 -4.88 8.59
C GLN A 349 11.76 -4.17 9.64
N TYR A 350 11.91 -4.76 10.83
CA TYR A 350 12.78 -4.24 11.89
C TYR A 350 14.26 -4.30 11.50
N ASP A 351 14.72 -5.42 10.92
CA ASP A 351 16.11 -5.56 10.48
C ASP A 351 16.42 -4.62 9.32
N LYS A 352 15.49 -4.47 8.35
CA LYS A 352 15.59 -3.45 7.28
C LYS A 352 15.64 -2.02 7.86
N ALA A 353 14.82 -1.71 8.85
CA ALA A 353 14.85 -0.41 9.53
C ALA A 353 16.15 -0.20 10.32
N SER A 354 16.67 -1.23 10.99
CA SER A 354 17.94 -1.20 11.72
C SER A 354 19.15 -0.95 10.79
N VAL A 355 19.20 -1.66 9.65
CA VAL A 355 20.24 -1.45 8.64
C VAL A 355 20.13 -0.06 8.03
N ALA A 356 18.92 0.40 7.67
CA ALA A 356 18.70 1.75 7.15
C ALA A 356 19.09 2.84 8.17
N LEU A 357 18.75 2.65 9.46
CA LEU A 357 19.10 3.56 10.54
C LEU A 357 20.62 3.74 10.66
N ASN A 358 21.38 2.66 10.49
CA ASN A 358 22.83 2.66 10.62
C ASN A 358 23.58 3.06 9.33
N MET A 359 23.05 2.75 8.15
CA MET A 359 23.69 3.00 6.85
C MET A 359 23.31 4.34 6.19
N MET A 360 22.56 5.22 6.88
CA MET A 360 22.16 6.53 6.35
C MET A 360 23.35 7.46 6.07
N THR A 361 23.79 7.41 4.81
CA THR A 361 24.79 8.26 4.19
C THR A 361 24.13 9.05 3.05
N GLY A 362 24.66 10.22 2.72
CA GLY A 362 24.10 11.11 1.70
C GLY A 362 23.90 12.55 2.17
N SER A 363 23.25 13.35 1.33
CA SER A 363 22.90 14.75 1.61
C SER A 363 21.94 14.87 2.80
N LEU A 364 21.77 16.09 3.30
CA LEU A 364 20.79 16.37 4.36
C LEU A 364 19.37 16.00 3.91
N ASN A 365 18.98 16.31 2.67
CA ASN A 365 17.64 16.09 2.15
C ASN A 365 17.33 14.59 1.95
N GLU A 366 18.30 13.80 1.49
CA GLU A 366 18.17 12.34 1.43
C GLU A 366 18.01 11.77 2.85
N ARG A 367 18.84 12.20 3.81
CA ARG A 367 18.72 11.78 5.21
C ARG A 367 17.38 12.15 5.85
N VAL A 368 16.80 13.33 5.56
CA VAL A 368 15.43 13.68 5.97
C VAL A 368 14.42 12.68 5.40
N THR A 369 14.49 12.42 4.10
CA THR A 369 13.53 11.54 3.39
C THR A 369 13.60 10.09 3.92
N SER A 370 14.80 9.56 4.14
CA SER A 370 15.03 8.26 4.77
C SER A 370 14.54 8.21 6.23
N LEU A 371 14.73 9.27 7.01
CA LEU A 371 14.23 9.32 8.40
C LEU A 371 12.70 9.44 8.46
N GLN A 372 12.07 10.21 7.59
CA GLN A 372 10.60 10.33 7.53
C GLN A 372 9.95 9.01 7.10
N THR A 373 10.48 8.34 6.07
CA THR A 373 9.97 7.02 5.66
C THR A 373 10.17 5.96 6.75
N LEU A 374 11.31 5.95 7.43
CA LEU A 374 11.61 5.04 8.55
C LEU A 374 10.75 5.32 9.80
N LEU A 375 10.43 6.59 10.09
CA LEU A 375 9.48 6.94 11.15
C LEU A 375 8.06 6.47 10.82
N ASN A 376 7.65 6.56 9.56
CA ASN A 376 6.33 6.08 9.11
C ASN A 376 6.23 4.54 9.17
N THR A 377 7.27 3.79 8.79
CA THR A 377 7.26 2.32 8.93
C THR A 377 7.29 1.88 10.38
N LEU A 378 8.05 2.56 11.25
CA LEU A 378 8.06 2.31 12.69
C LEU A 378 6.72 2.68 13.35
N ALA A 379 6.03 3.72 12.89
CA ALA A 379 4.67 4.04 13.35
C ALA A 379 3.67 2.92 12.99
N SER A 380 3.74 2.39 11.76
CA SER A 380 2.92 1.25 11.31
C SER A 380 3.23 -0.04 12.11
N MET A 381 4.51 -0.40 12.27
CA MET A 381 4.89 -1.56 13.10
C MET A 381 4.42 -1.42 14.56
N ARG A 382 4.40 -0.20 15.11
CA ARG A 382 3.87 0.08 16.46
C ARG A 382 2.34 0.08 16.56
N GLN A 383 1.59 0.09 15.45
CA GLN A 383 0.16 -0.20 15.48
C GLN A 383 -0.10 -1.70 15.61
N ILE A 384 0.77 -2.54 15.02
CA ILE A 384 0.72 -4.00 15.12
C ILE A 384 1.20 -4.47 16.52
N LEU A 385 2.32 -3.92 17.00
CA LEU A 385 2.93 -4.27 18.29
C LEU A 385 3.12 -3.03 19.19
N PRO A 386 2.04 -2.48 19.78
CA PRO A 386 2.10 -1.26 20.59
C PRO A 386 2.91 -1.39 21.89
N GLY A 387 3.06 -2.61 22.42
CA GLY A 387 3.85 -2.88 23.63
C GLY A 387 5.36 -2.89 23.42
N SER A 388 5.84 -3.00 22.17
CA SER A 388 7.26 -3.24 21.88
C SER A 388 8.16 -2.09 22.38
N ALA A 389 9.08 -2.44 23.28
CA ALA A 389 10.16 -1.57 23.71
C ALA A 389 11.19 -1.37 22.60
N ARG A 390 11.53 -2.42 21.84
CA ARG A 390 12.51 -2.39 20.74
C ARG A 390 12.09 -1.39 19.64
N LEU A 391 10.86 -1.51 19.15
CA LEU A 391 10.31 -0.58 18.14
C LEU A 391 10.21 0.86 18.68
N ARG A 392 9.85 1.03 19.96
CA ARG A 392 9.81 2.34 20.61
C ARG A 392 11.20 2.97 20.70
N THR A 393 12.23 2.25 21.16
CA THR A 393 13.60 2.78 21.24
C THR A 393 14.17 3.18 19.87
N MET A 394 13.87 2.40 18.82
CA MET A 394 14.29 2.73 17.45
C MET A 394 13.57 3.98 16.92
N ALA A 395 12.26 4.12 17.18
CA ALA A 395 11.49 5.30 16.79
C ALA A 395 11.96 6.58 17.52
N GLU A 396 12.27 6.46 18.82
CA GLU A 396 12.87 7.55 19.59
C GLU A 396 14.26 7.94 19.04
N GLU A 397 15.08 6.97 18.60
CA GLU A 397 16.37 7.28 18.00
C GLU A 397 16.27 7.94 16.62
N ALA A 398 15.39 7.44 15.76
CA ALA A 398 15.08 8.07 14.47
C ALA A 398 14.57 9.52 14.67
N SER A 399 13.73 9.74 15.69
CA SER A 399 13.26 11.08 16.08
C SER A 399 14.40 11.99 16.57
N ARG A 400 15.32 11.49 17.41
CA ARG A 400 16.53 12.23 17.79
C ARG A 400 17.40 12.57 16.58
N ARG A 401 17.62 11.62 15.67
CA ARG A 401 18.42 11.82 14.45
C ARG A 401 17.79 12.84 13.49
N ILE A 402 16.47 12.85 13.29
CA ILE A 402 15.83 13.82 12.39
C ILE A 402 15.84 15.24 12.98
N GLN A 403 15.74 15.39 14.30
CA GLN A 403 15.92 16.69 14.95
C GLN A 403 17.37 17.21 14.83
N THR A 404 18.39 16.34 14.94
CA THR A 404 19.78 16.72 14.62
C THR A 404 19.94 17.18 13.17
N VAL A 405 19.23 16.56 12.23
CA VAL A 405 19.23 16.98 10.81
C VAL A 405 18.48 18.30 10.60
N LYS A 406 17.37 18.55 11.31
CA LYS A 406 16.67 19.85 11.34
C LYS A 406 17.62 20.98 11.74
N VAL A 407 18.41 20.79 12.80
CA VAL A 407 19.42 21.78 13.24
C VAL A 407 20.51 21.97 12.17
N GLN A 408 21.05 20.90 11.60
CA GLN A 408 22.06 20.99 10.53
C GLN A 408 21.55 21.77 9.29
N LEU A 409 20.27 21.65 8.95
CA LEU A 409 19.63 22.42 7.86
C LEU A 409 19.45 23.90 8.22
N ILE A 410 19.04 24.21 9.46
CA ILE A 410 18.92 25.60 9.94
C ILE A 410 20.29 26.28 9.94
N ASP A 411 21.34 25.60 10.43
CA ASP A 411 22.71 26.12 10.41
C ASP A 411 23.26 26.28 8.99
N GLN A 412 22.92 25.38 8.05
CA GLN A 412 23.23 25.57 6.64
C GLN A 412 22.53 26.81 6.07
N GLY A 413 21.25 27.01 6.38
CA GLY A 413 20.48 28.18 5.92
C GLY A 413 21.09 29.49 6.43
N LYS A 414 21.46 29.53 7.71
CA LYS A 414 22.13 30.69 8.34
C LYS A 414 23.50 30.96 7.72
N GLY A 415 24.31 29.92 7.56
CA GLY A 415 25.61 30.00 6.88
C GLY A 415 25.51 30.36 5.39
N ALA A 416 24.40 30.07 4.72
CA ALA A 416 24.13 30.48 3.35
C ALA A 416 23.72 31.97 3.26
N LEU A 417 22.86 32.46 4.16
CA LEU A 417 22.52 33.89 4.24
C LEU A 417 23.75 34.76 4.58
N THR A 418 24.56 34.38 5.57
CA THR A 418 25.78 35.14 5.92
C THR A 418 26.78 35.20 4.76
N ARG A 419 26.90 34.13 3.95
CA ARG A 419 27.68 34.16 2.69
C ARG A 419 27.04 35.10 1.66
N ALA A 420 25.71 35.11 1.54
CA ALA A 420 24.98 35.93 0.58
C ALA A 420 25.12 37.45 0.86
N GLU A 421 25.15 37.85 2.13
CA GLU A 421 25.42 39.23 2.56
C GLU A 421 26.83 39.69 2.13
N ALA A 422 27.83 38.83 2.29
CA ALA A 422 29.22 39.10 1.90
C ALA A 422 29.45 39.07 0.37
N ALA A 423 28.64 38.31 -0.38
CA ALA A 423 28.76 38.22 -1.84
C ALA A 423 28.40 39.56 -2.53
N SER A 424 29.30 40.08 -3.36
CA SER A 424 29.12 41.36 -4.07
C SER A 424 28.39 41.24 -5.41
N ALA A 425 28.29 40.03 -5.97
CA ALA A 425 27.61 39.76 -7.24
C ALA A 425 26.18 39.25 -7.01
N LEU A 426 25.21 39.77 -7.76
CA LEU A 426 23.80 39.43 -7.64
C LEU A 426 23.51 37.95 -7.94
N ASP A 427 24.16 37.37 -8.95
CA ASP A 427 23.96 35.95 -9.31
C ASP A 427 24.41 35.00 -8.18
N GLU A 428 25.52 35.31 -7.53
CA GLU A 428 26.05 34.52 -6.41
C GLU A 428 25.16 34.69 -5.17
N ARG A 429 24.77 35.93 -4.85
CA ARG A 429 23.81 36.23 -3.78
C ARG A 429 22.46 35.52 -4.01
N GLN A 430 21.95 35.52 -5.25
CA GLN A 430 20.72 34.79 -5.63
C GLN A 430 20.87 33.29 -5.36
N ARG A 431 21.97 32.68 -5.81
CA ARG A 431 22.27 31.25 -5.59
C ARG A 431 22.36 30.90 -4.10
N LEU A 432 22.98 31.75 -3.28
CA LEU A 432 23.16 31.52 -1.85
C LEU A 432 21.87 31.70 -1.05
N ILE A 433 21.02 32.68 -1.40
CA ILE A 433 19.69 32.80 -0.79
C ILE A 433 18.80 31.62 -1.20
N ALA A 434 18.85 31.18 -2.46
CA ALA A 434 18.14 29.97 -2.90
C ALA A 434 18.64 28.68 -2.20
N GLU A 435 19.92 28.61 -1.80
CA GLU A 435 20.45 27.55 -0.92
C GLU A 435 19.78 27.63 0.47
N ALA A 436 19.68 28.84 1.04
CA ALA A 436 19.07 29.06 2.34
C ALA A 436 17.56 28.76 2.38
N VAL A 437 16.81 29.24 1.39
CA VAL A 437 15.36 28.99 1.27
C VAL A 437 15.09 27.48 1.23
N ARG A 438 15.81 26.73 0.40
CA ARG A 438 15.65 25.27 0.31
C ARG A 438 15.97 24.54 1.61
N ALA A 439 17.01 24.98 2.33
CA ALA A 439 17.39 24.38 3.62
C ALA A 439 16.34 24.65 4.72
N TYR A 440 15.79 25.87 4.77
CA TYR A 440 14.69 26.19 5.68
C TYR A 440 13.38 25.50 5.27
N GLU A 441 13.09 25.32 3.97
CA GLU A 441 11.92 24.57 3.50
C GLU A 441 11.97 23.10 3.91
N THR A 442 13.11 22.42 3.74
CA THR A 442 13.24 21.03 4.17
C THR A 442 13.25 20.90 5.69
N ALA A 443 13.80 21.86 6.43
CA ALA A 443 13.67 21.91 7.89
C ALA A 443 12.21 22.14 8.36
N ASN A 444 11.47 23.02 7.68
CA ASN A 444 10.07 23.32 8.00
C ASN A 444 9.15 22.12 7.69
N ASN A 445 9.50 21.30 6.70
CA ASN A 445 8.80 20.05 6.40
C ASN A 445 9.05 18.92 7.43
N ILE A 446 10.03 19.07 8.34
CA ILE A 446 10.22 18.18 9.49
C ILE A 446 9.30 18.59 10.64
N ASP A 447 9.11 19.90 10.84
CA ASP A 447 8.37 20.48 11.96
C ASP A 447 7.70 21.80 11.56
N PRO A 448 6.47 21.75 11.01
CA PRO A 448 5.71 22.94 10.62
C PRO A 448 5.17 23.76 11.80
N GLY A 449 5.38 23.32 13.05
CA GLY A 449 4.97 24.06 14.26
C GLY A 449 5.97 25.13 14.69
N ASP A 450 7.18 25.12 14.10
CA ASP A 450 8.26 26.04 14.46
C ASP A 450 8.04 27.43 13.85
N GLY A 451 7.40 28.30 14.63
CA GLY A 451 7.16 29.70 14.25
C GLY A 451 8.45 30.52 14.04
N SER A 452 9.57 30.13 14.66
CA SER A 452 10.85 30.82 14.47
C SER A 452 11.46 30.49 13.11
N LEU A 453 11.45 29.21 12.75
CA LEU A 453 11.85 28.72 11.42
C LEU A 453 10.93 29.25 10.32
N THR A 454 9.62 29.34 10.59
CA THR A 454 8.64 29.94 9.67
C THR A 454 9.00 31.41 9.37
N GLN A 455 9.39 32.18 10.39
CA GLN A 455 9.82 33.57 10.24
C GLN A 455 11.15 33.69 9.46
N GLU A 456 12.14 32.84 9.77
CA GLU A 456 13.43 32.81 9.04
C GLU A 456 13.24 32.43 7.56
N LEU A 457 12.39 31.45 7.26
CA LEU A 457 12.00 31.06 5.90
C LEU A 457 11.29 32.20 5.16
N GLN A 458 10.36 32.91 5.81
CA GLN A 458 9.65 34.04 5.19
C GLN A 458 10.61 35.19 4.88
N ALA A 459 11.56 35.49 5.77
CA ALA A 459 12.61 36.49 5.52
C ALA A 459 13.53 36.07 4.36
N ALA A 460 13.95 34.80 4.29
CA ALA A 460 14.77 34.29 3.20
C ALA A 460 14.06 34.38 1.84
N ARG A 461 12.78 34.00 1.76
CA ARG A 461 11.96 34.14 0.54
C ARG A 461 11.75 35.60 0.13
N GLN A 462 11.61 36.52 1.08
CA GLN A 462 11.55 37.97 0.78
C GLN A 462 12.88 38.48 0.21
N ALA A 463 14.02 38.03 0.75
CA ALA A 463 15.33 38.36 0.21
C ALA A 463 15.55 37.78 -1.21
N GLU A 464 15.07 36.56 -1.47
CA GLU A 464 15.16 35.93 -2.80
C GLU A 464 14.39 36.73 -3.85
N ALA A 465 13.14 37.13 -3.53
CA ALA A 465 12.31 37.97 -4.40
C ALA A 465 12.98 39.32 -4.69
N GLN A 466 13.49 40.03 -3.67
CA GLN A 466 14.17 41.32 -3.84
C GLN A 466 15.40 41.24 -4.76
N ILE A 467 16.19 40.16 -4.66
CA ILE A 467 17.37 39.96 -5.52
C ILE A 467 16.96 39.57 -6.95
N SER A 468 15.91 38.77 -7.11
CA SER A 468 15.32 38.45 -8.43
C SER A 468 14.77 39.71 -9.12
N ASP A 469 14.05 40.56 -8.40
CA ASP A 469 13.53 41.84 -8.90
C ASP A 469 14.65 42.80 -9.29
N ALA A 470 15.67 42.96 -8.44
CA ALA A 470 16.84 43.80 -8.73
C ALA A 470 17.55 43.35 -10.03
N ARG A 471 17.75 42.03 -10.19
CA ARG A 471 18.33 41.45 -11.40
C ARG A 471 17.45 41.69 -12.64
N GLY A 472 16.15 41.42 -12.55
CA GLY A 472 15.20 41.64 -13.64
C GLY A 472 15.01 43.12 -14.00
N ILE A 473 15.29 44.04 -13.08
CA ILE A 473 15.35 45.48 -13.35
C ILE A 473 16.64 45.84 -14.12
N ILE A 474 17.79 45.27 -13.77
CA ILE A 474 19.06 45.47 -14.52
C ILE A 474 18.93 44.93 -15.95
N GLU A 475 18.46 43.70 -16.12
CA GLU A 475 18.31 43.05 -17.44
C GLU A 475 17.34 43.83 -18.35
N ARG A 476 16.22 44.33 -17.82
CA ARG A 476 15.32 45.24 -18.58
C ARG A 476 15.97 46.60 -18.87
N SER A 477 16.77 47.14 -17.95
CA SER A 477 17.44 48.43 -18.16
C SER A 477 18.51 48.34 -19.26
N SER A 478 19.28 47.24 -19.34
CA SER A 478 20.25 47.05 -20.42
C SER A 478 19.57 46.88 -21.79
N ALA A 479 18.39 46.26 -21.86
CA ALA A 479 17.59 46.20 -23.09
C ALA A 479 17.08 47.58 -23.56
N LEU A 480 16.69 48.46 -22.63
CA LEU A 480 16.33 49.86 -22.93
C LEU A 480 17.55 50.70 -23.36
N ILE A 481 18.72 50.47 -22.76
CA ILE A 481 19.97 51.12 -23.16
C ILE A 481 20.37 50.71 -24.58
N ALA A 482 20.30 49.42 -24.90
CA ALA A 482 20.66 48.89 -26.22
C ALA A 482 19.80 49.41 -27.38
N GLN A 483 18.59 49.90 -27.10
CA GLN A 483 17.70 50.52 -28.09
C GLN A 483 18.03 52.01 -28.36
N ASN A 484 18.79 52.68 -27.46
CA ASN A 484 19.34 54.04 -27.65
C ASN A 484 18.28 55.13 -27.98
N PHE A 485 17.02 54.95 -27.59
CA PHE A 485 16.00 55.99 -27.67
C PHE A 485 16.01 56.88 -26.42
N ASP A 486 15.94 58.20 -26.58
CA ASP A 486 16.09 59.17 -25.48
C ASP A 486 15.11 58.91 -24.31
N ASN A 487 13.85 58.57 -24.60
CA ASN A 487 12.85 58.23 -23.58
C ASN A 487 13.22 56.97 -22.78
N GLU A 488 13.81 55.98 -23.45
CA GLU A 488 14.17 54.68 -22.88
C GLU A 488 15.45 54.78 -22.06
N LEU A 489 16.40 55.63 -22.49
CA LEU A 489 17.56 56.02 -21.69
C LEU A 489 17.12 56.71 -20.38
N PHE A 490 16.09 57.57 -20.39
CA PHE A 490 15.51 58.11 -19.16
C PHE A 490 14.78 57.07 -18.31
N GLN A 491 14.07 56.12 -18.92
CA GLN A 491 13.42 55.02 -18.20
C GLN A 491 14.45 54.11 -17.51
N ALA A 492 15.49 53.68 -18.23
CA ALA A 492 16.60 52.90 -17.72
C ALA A 492 17.34 53.62 -16.58
N ARG A 493 17.58 54.94 -16.72
CA ARG A 493 18.16 55.77 -15.65
C ARG A 493 17.32 55.72 -14.36
N ASN A 494 16.01 55.89 -14.47
CA ASN A 494 15.11 55.87 -13.32
C ASN A 494 15.02 54.47 -12.68
N MET A 495 15.03 53.41 -13.50
CA MET A 495 15.07 52.02 -13.04
C MET A 495 16.37 51.68 -12.30
N LEU A 496 17.53 52.06 -12.85
CA LEU A 496 18.84 51.81 -12.23
C LEU A 496 19.12 52.70 -11.01
N ALA A 497 18.54 53.90 -10.93
CA ALA A 497 18.63 54.75 -9.74
C ALA A 497 17.98 54.08 -8.50
N GLY A 498 16.86 53.37 -8.68
CA GLY A 498 16.19 52.62 -7.61
C GLY A 498 17.04 51.51 -6.98
N LEU A 499 18.04 51.00 -7.70
CA LEU A 499 18.90 49.89 -7.26
C LEU A 499 20.21 50.32 -6.60
N ARG A 500 20.30 51.54 -6.05
CA ARG A 500 21.54 52.09 -5.45
C ARG A 500 22.23 51.16 -4.43
N ASN A 501 21.46 50.35 -3.70
CA ASN A 501 22.00 49.38 -2.73
C ASN A 501 22.80 48.22 -3.37
N HIS A 502 22.69 48.04 -4.69
CA HIS A 502 23.37 47.01 -5.47
C HIS A 502 24.56 47.57 -6.28
N ALA A 503 25.01 48.80 -6.00
CA ALA A 503 26.12 49.49 -6.69
C ALA A 503 27.51 48.80 -6.61
N GLN A 504 27.61 47.64 -5.94
CA GLN A 504 28.80 46.80 -5.95
C GLN A 504 28.80 45.75 -7.09
N ASP A 505 27.62 45.43 -7.64
CA ASP A 505 27.47 44.36 -8.63
C ASP A 505 28.12 44.71 -9.99
N PRO A 506 28.83 43.75 -10.63
CA PRO A 506 29.48 43.98 -11.93
C PRO A 506 28.51 44.30 -13.08
N LYS A 507 27.33 43.66 -13.15
CA LYS A 507 26.33 43.88 -14.22
C LYS A 507 25.66 45.24 -14.05
N TYR A 508 25.33 45.61 -12.80
CA TYR A 508 24.83 46.94 -12.49
C TYR A 508 25.82 48.03 -12.92
N ARG A 509 27.12 47.87 -12.59
CA ARG A 509 28.18 48.80 -12.98
C ARG A 509 28.37 48.88 -14.49
N ALA A 510 28.27 47.76 -15.21
CA ALA A 510 28.31 47.74 -16.67
C ALA A 510 27.13 48.54 -17.25
N ALA A 511 25.89 48.20 -16.89
CA ALA A 511 24.68 48.88 -17.39
C ALA A 511 24.66 50.39 -17.07
N VAL A 512 25.09 50.80 -15.87
CA VAL A 512 25.21 52.23 -15.52
C VAL A 512 26.36 52.91 -16.29
N GLY A 513 27.42 52.17 -16.65
CA GLY A 513 28.51 52.64 -17.49
C GLY A 513 28.09 52.86 -18.94
N ASP A 514 27.42 51.88 -19.53
CA ASP A 514 26.88 51.96 -20.89
C ASP A 514 25.84 53.09 -21.00
N LEU A 515 24.97 53.22 -19.99
CA LEU A 515 24.03 54.34 -19.88
C LEU A 515 24.77 55.70 -19.81
N LEU A 516 25.86 55.80 -19.05
CA LEU A 516 26.64 57.04 -18.93
C LEU A 516 27.28 57.44 -20.25
N MET A 517 27.81 56.49 -21.03
CA MET A 517 28.37 56.75 -22.36
C MET A 517 27.32 57.40 -23.28
N HIS A 518 26.12 56.80 -23.38
CA HIS A 518 25.03 57.36 -24.19
C HIS A 518 24.60 58.77 -23.72
N PHE A 519 24.61 59.04 -22.41
CA PHE A 519 24.34 60.39 -21.88
C PHE A 519 25.44 61.39 -22.26
N VAL A 520 26.72 60.99 -22.23
CA VAL A 520 27.86 61.81 -22.66
C VAL A 520 27.79 62.12 -24.16
N GLU A 521 27.54 61.13 -25.01
CA GLU A 521 27.35 61.32 -26.45
C GLU A 521 26.26 62.35 -26.78
N ARG A 522 25.14 62.36 -26.02
CA ARG A 522 24.07 63.36 -26.16
C ARG A 522 24.50 64.77 -25.71
N VAL A 523 25.39 64.90 -24.72
CA VAL A 523 25.98 66.19 -24.33
C VAL A 523 26.91 66.72 -25.43
N GLU A 524 27.82 65.89 -25.93
CA GLU A 524 28.79 66.23 -26.97
C GLU A 524 28.09 66.62 -28.27
N ALA A 525 27.14 65.79 -28.76
CA ALA A 525 26.38 66.08 -29.97
C ALA A 525 25.50 67.35 -29.87
N ALA A 526 25.09 67.75 -28.66
CA ALA A 526 24.42 69.03 -28.43
C ALA A 526 25.41 70.21 -28.36
N SER A 527 26.61 70.00 -27.80
CA SER A 527 27.71 70.99 -27.77
C SER A 527 28.17 71.37 -29.19
N ASP A 528 28.39 70.37 -30.05
CA ASP A 528 28.74 70.56 -31.48
C ASP A 528 27.70 71.38 -32.24
N ARG A 529 26.42 71.06 -32.03
CA ARG A 529 25.28 71.79 -32.60
C ARG A 529 25.08 73.18 -31.96
N ARG A 530 25.83 73.49 -30.89
CA ARG A 530 25.76 74.70 -30.05
C ARG A 530 24.40 74.89 -29.36
N ASP A 531 23.67 73.80 -29.16
CA ASP A 531 22.39 73.81 -28.45
C ASP A 531 22.61 73.68 -26.94
N ILE A 532 23.15 74.77 -26.39
CA ILE A 532 23.49 74.94 -24.97
C ILE A 532 22.42 74.38 -23.99
N PRO A 533 21.13 74.78 -24.04
CA PRO A 533 20.15 74.32 -23.05
C PRO A 533 19.89 72.80 -23.11
N THR A 534 20.03 72.18 -24.28
CA THR A 534 19.94 70.72 -24.41
C THR A 534 21.18 70.04 -23.84
N ALA A 535 22.37 70.57 -24.13
CA ALA A 535 23.64 70.06 -23.58
C ALA A 535 23.68 70.16 -22.04
N GLU A 536 23.26 71.30 -21.47
CA GLU A 536 23.14 71.49 -20.02
C GLU A 536 22.15 70.51 -19.38
N ARG A 537 21.00 70.26 -20.04
CA ARG A 537 19.98 69.34 -19.54
C ARG A 537 20.50 67.90 -19.46
N TRP A 538 21.15 67.39 -20.50
CA TRP A 538 21.75 66.06 -20.48
C TRP A 538 22.89 65.96 -19.46
N LEU A 539 23.74 66.98 -19.36
CA LEU A 539 24.83 67.04 -18.38
C LEU A 539 24.34 67.05 -16.93
N ALA A 540 23.23 67.74 -16.65
CA ALA A 540 22.60 67.75 -15.32
C ALA A 540 22.13 66.33 -14.93
N PHE A 541 21.44 65.63 -15.83
CA PHE A 541 20.97 64.27 -15.56
C PHE A 541 22.11 63.25 -15.40
N ALA A 542 23.25 63.46 -16.09
CA ALA A 542 24.46 62.63 -16.00
C ALA A 542 25.23 62.79 -14.67
N LYS A 543 24.98 63.86 -13.89
CA LYS A 543 25.61 64.12 -12.58
C LYS A 543 24.86 63.53 -11.38
N ASP A 544 23.64 63.05 -11.62
CA ASP A 544 22.76 62.48 -10.61
C ASP A 544 22.86 60.95 -10.51
N GLU A 545 22.04 60.35 -9.66
CA GLU A 545 21.92 58.89 -9.58
C GLU A 545 21.36 58.33 -10.91
N PRO A 546 21.86 57.18 -11.40
CA PRO A 546 22.78 56.24 -10.74
C PRO A 546 24.29 56.54 -10.88
N PHE A 547 24.68 57.49 -11.72
CA PHE A 547 26.05 57.65 -12.24
C PHE A 547 27.12 58.03 -11.21
N ARG A 548 26.71 58.59 -10.06
CA ARG A 548 27.60 58.98 -8.94
C ARG A 548 28.51 57.85 -8.43
N THR A 549 28.19 56.60 -8.75
CA THR A 549 28.88 55.36 -8.38
C THR A 549 30.14 55.05 -9.22
N LEU A 550 30.26 55.60 -10.43
CA LEU A 550 31.30 55.21 -11.42
C LEU A 550 32.63 55.96 -11.34
N GLY A 551 32.75 56.98 -10.49
CA GLY A 551 34.00 57.74 -10.31
C GLY A 551 34.44 58.68 -11.45
N ARG A 552 33.87 58.57 -12.66
CA ARG A 552 34.14 59.37 -13.89
C ARG A 552 33.77 60.88 -13.80
N ARG A 553 34.07 61.54 -12.68
CA ARG A 553 33.75 62.96 -12.44
C ARG A 553 34.60 63.90 -13.29
N SER A 554 35.79 63.49 -13.72
CA SER A 554 36.69 64.27 -14.58
C SER A 554 36.11 64.56 -15.96
N GLU A 555 35.52 63.55 -16.61
CA GLU A 555 34.88 63.65 -17.93
C GLU A 555 33.71 64.65 -17.86
N LEU A 556 32.82 64.49 -16.88
CA LEU A 556 31.67 65.38 -16.65
C LEU A 556 32.06 66.81 -16.24
N LEU A 557 33.25 67.04 -15.70
CA LEU A 557 33.78 68.38 -15.39
C LEU A 557 34.41 69.05 -16.63
N GLN A 558 35.08 68.29 -17.50
CA GLN A 558 35.62 68.80 -18.76
C GLN A 558 34.50 69.29 -19.69
N LEU A 559 33.44 68.48 -19.86
CA LEU A 559 32.24 68.85 -20.62
C LEU A 559 31.54 70.09 -20.02
N GLU A 560 31.55 70.25 -18.70
CA GLU A 560 30.98 71.43 -18.05
C GLU A 560 31.76 72.71 -18.39
N ASP A 561 33.10 72.69 -18.32
CA ASP A 561 33.92 73.85 -18.67
C ASP A 561 33.88 74.17 -20.18
N GLU A 562 33.69 73.19 -21.04
CA GLU A 562 33.40 73.42 -22.46
C GLU A 562 32.08 74.18 -22.66
N ILE A 563 30.99 73.70 -22.06
CA ILE A 563 29.67 74.34 -22.14
C ILE A 563 29.68 75.75 -21.56
N ARG A 564 30.32 75.97 -20.40
CA ARG A 564 30.58 77.31 -19.82
C ARG A 564 31.37 78.19 -20.80
N GLY A 565 32.34 77.62 -21.52
CA GLY A 565 33.11 78.30 -22.57
C GLY A 565 32.25 78.73 -23.76
N LEU A 566 31.35 77.86 -24.23
CA LEU A 566 30.40 78.17 -25.30
C LEU A 566 29.36 79.22 -24.87
N GLN A 567 28.84 79.13 -23.64
CA GLN A 567 27.99 80.16 -23.04
C GLN A 567 28.66 81.54 -23.05
N ARG A 568 29.91 81.64 -22.55
CA ARG A 568 30.68 82.90 -22.57
C ARG A 568 30.85 83.44 -23.99
N ARG A 569 31.16 82.58 -24.97
CA ARG A 569 31.28 82.96 -26.39
C ARG A 569 29.94 83.43 -26.99
N ARG A 570 28.82 82.79 -26.63
CA ARG A 570 27.46 83.20 -27.05
C ARG A 570 27.08 84.54 -26.44
N ALA A 571 27.26 84.71 -25.13
CA ALA A 571 26.99 85.94 -24.38
C ALA A 571 27.85 87.12 -24.88
N MET A 572 29.12 86.88 -25.20
CA MET A 572 30.01 87.92 -25.76
C MET A 572 29.56 88.34 -27.17
N ARG A 573 29.14 87.39 -28.02
CA ARG A 573 28.57 87.71 -29.35
C ARG A 573 27.24 88.44 -29.25
N SER A 574 26.30 87.99 -28.43
CA SER A 574 25.03 88.70 -28.23
C SER A 574 25.24 90.06 -27.55
N GLY A 575 26.25 90.19 -26.69
CA GLY A 575 26.69 91.47 -26.11
C GLY A 575 27.27 92.42 -27.16
N MET A 576 28.05 91.94 -28.12
CA MET A 576 28.51 92.75 -29.27
C MET A 576 27.36 93.17 -30.17
N PHE A 577 26.41 92.26 -30.48
CA PHE A 577 25.24 92.62 -31.29
C PHE A 577 24.30 93.59 -30.57
N ALA A 578 23.99 93.35 -29.28
CA ALA A 578 23.16 94.25 -28.48
C ALA A 578 23.84 95.60 -28.24
N GLY A 579 25.15 95.62 -27.93
CA GLY A 579 25.93 96.85 -27.81
C GLY A 579 26.03 97.61 -29.14
N GLY A 580 26.15 96.90 -30.27
CA GLY A 580 26.08 97.49 -31.61
C GLY A 580 24.71 98.07 -31.93
N ILE A 581 23.62 97.37 -31.59
CA ILE A 581 22.24 97.87 -31.74
C ILE A 581 22.01 99.09 -30.85
N VAL A 582 22.48 99.08 -29.59
CA VAL A 582 22.41 100.24 -28.68
C VAL A 582 23.24 101.41 -29.21
N LEU A 583 24.43 101.18 -29.78
CA LEU A 583 25.21 102.22 -30.46
C LEU A 583 24.50 102.79 -31.69
N ILE A 584 23.86 101.94 -32.50
CA ILE A 584 23.10 102.37 -33.69
C ILE A 584 21.85 103.15 -33.26
N LEU A 585 21.11 102.71 -32.23
CA LEU A 585 19.97 103.43 -31.68
C LEU A 585 20.37 104.76 -31.04
N ALA A 586 21.50 104.80 -30.33
CA ALA A 586 22.07 106.04 -29.79
C ALA A 586 22.53 107.00 -30.91
N LEU A 587 23.11 106.46 -32.00
CA LEU A 587 23.49 107.25 -33.18
C LEU A 587 22.24 107.79 -33.90
N ILE A 588 21.17 107.00 -34.03
CA ILE A 588 19.89 107.45 -34.60
C ILE A 588 19.25 108.53 -33.71
N ALA A 589 19.24 108.36 -32.39
CA ALA A 589 18.76 109.37 -31.46
C ALA A 589 19.58 110.66 -31.51
N PHE A 590 20.90 110.56 -31.68
CA PHE A 590 21.80 111.71 -31.82
C PHE A 590 21.64 112.43 -33.18
N LEU A 591 21.43 111.69 -34.27
CA LEU A 591 21.23 112.25 -35.62
C LEU A 591 19.82 112.81 -35.83
N SER A 592 18.81 112.29 -35.13
CA SER A 592 17.42 112.78 -35.18
C SER A 592 17.06 113.79 -34.08
N ARG A 593 18.06 114.26 -33.31
CA ARG A 593 17.90 115.20 -32.19
C ARG A 593 17.00 116.41 -32.51
N ASP A 594 17.16 116.97 -33.70
CA ASP A 594 16.50 118.21 -34.15
C ASP A 594 15.04 117.97 -34.59
N ALA A 595 14.57 116.71 -34.62
CA ALA A 595 13.21 116.33 -35.02
C ALA A 595 12.29 115.95 -33.83
N TRP A 596 12.84 115.56 -32.67
CA TRP A 596 12.05 115.04 -31.53
C TRP A 596 12.09 115.92 -30.27
N LEU A 597 12.93 116.95 -30.24
CA LEU A 597 13.07 117.87 -29.11
C LEU A 597 11.78 118.61 -28.64
N PRO A 598 10.74 118.89 -29.47
CA PRO A 598 9.53 119.55 -28.99
C PRO A 598 8.47 118.60 -28.38
N LEU A 599 8.68 117.28 -28.34
CA LEU A 599 7.65 116.32 -27.91
C LEU A 599 7.70 115.92 -26.42
N VAL A 600 8.70 116.38 -25.66
CA VAL A 600 9.01 115.85 -24.32
C VAL A 600 8.36 116.64 -23.17
N THR A 601 7.80 117.83 -23.43
CA THR A 601 7.09 118.66 -22.43
C THR A 601 5.95 119.45 -23.07
N PRO A 602 4.68 119.24 -22.65
CA PRO A 602 3.94 120.33 -21.99
C PRO A 602 3.08 119.79 -20.80
N PRO A 603 1.99 120.42 -20.27
CA PRO A 603 1.98 120.84 -18.86
C PRO A 603 0.84 120.25 -17.99
N THR A 604 0.80 120.65 -16.70
CA THR A 604 -0.04 120.05 -15.64
C THR A 604 -1.34 120.82 -15.32
N ALA A 605 -2.50 120.17 -15.46
CA ALA A 605 -3.82 120.40 -14.80
C ALA A 605 -4.82 119.32 -15.32
N SER A 606 -5.94 118.93 -14.72
CA SER A 606 -6.67 119.32 -13.49
C SER A 606 -7.41 118.08 -12.90
N TYR A 607 -8.13 118.21 -11.78
CA TYR A 607 -8.78 117.11 -11.03
C TYR A 607 -10.30 116.92 -11.31
N THR A 608 -10.78 115.68 -11.03
CA THR A 608 -12.16 115.27 -10.64
C THR A 608 -13.34 115.39 -11.64
N PRO A 609 -14.45 114.63 -11.49
CA PRO A 609 -14.64 113.34 -10.77
C PRO A 609 -15.48 112.26 -11.53
N SER A 610 -15.33 110.97 -11.13
CA SER A 610 -16.36 109.89 -11.23
C SER A 610 -16.71 109.32 -12.64
N ILE A 611 -17.28 108.11 -12.85
CA ILE A 611 -17.51 106.90 -12.01
C ILE A 611 -17.65 105.60 -12.87
N THR A 612 -17.27 104.46 -12.28
CA THR A 612 -17.91 103.11 -12.32
C THR A 612 -18.18 102.33 -13.63
N TYR A 613 -17.45 101.19 -13.75
CA TYR A 613 -17.73 99.88 -14.40
C TYR A 613 -17.58 99.57 -15.91
N THR A 614 -17.01 98.35 -16.10
CA THR A 614 -17.14 97.34 -17.18
C THR A 614 -16.62 97.61 -18.62
N PRO A 615 -15.74 96.72 -19.16
CA PRO A 615 -15.40 96.66 -20.58
C PRO A 615 -16.26 95.65 -21.36
N SER A 616 -16.43 95.85 -22.67
CA SER A 616 -17.00 94.85 -23.58
C SER A 616 -16.48 95.02 -25.03
N ALA A 617 -16.28 93.86 -25.68
CA ALA A 617 -16.21 93.56 -27.12
C ALA A 617 -15.66 94.59 -28.14
N SER A 618 -14.76 94.09 -29.01
CA SER A 618 -14.98 94.18 -30.47
C SER A 618 -14.44 92.90 -31.18
N PRO A 619 -15.14 92.29 -32.17
CA PRO A 619 -14.96 90.85 -32.43
C PRO A 619 -14.95 90.39 -33.92
N THR A 620 -14.86 89.07 -34.15
CA THR A 620 -15.41 88.30 -35.31
C THR A 620 -14.88 88.57 -36.74
N ALA A 621 -14.98 87.66 -37.74
CA ALA A 621 -15.24 86.20 -37.78
C ALA A 621 -14.94 85.63 -39.19
N SER A 622 -14.89 84.29 -39.33
CA SER A 622 -15.34 83.59 -40.55
C SER A 622 -15.63 82.10 -40.29
N ASN A 623 -16.89 81.68 -40.52
CA ASN A 623 -17.45 80.38 -40.93
C ASN A 623 -16.84 79.05 -40.40
N THR A 624 -17.50 78.13 -39.64
CA THR A 624 -18.93 77.76 -39.40
C THR A 624 -19.62 76.95 -40.52
N PRO A 625 -20.51 75.96 -40.26
CA PRO A 625 -20.84 75.16 -39.05
C PRO A 625 -20.33 73.69 -39.21
N THR A 626 -20.78 72.55 -38.62
CA THR A 626 -21.74 72.01 -37.59
C THR A 626 -21.21 70.59 -37.23
N ALA A 627 -21.58 69.77 -36.22
CA ALA A 627 -22.44 69.79 -35.02
C ALA A 627 -21.67 68.97 -33.93
N SER A 628 -22.12 68.08 -33.02
CA SER A 628 -23.40 67.59 -32.43
C SER A 628 -23.02 66.72 -31.19
N SER A 629 -23.78 66.49 -30.12
CA SER A 629 -24.93 67.21 -29.54
C SER A 629 -25.32 66.67 -28.14
N THR A 630 -25.10 67.51 -27.09
CA THR A 630 -25.94 67.68 -25.87
C THR A 630 -25.92 66.63 -24.71
N PRO A 631 -26.35 66.96 -23.45
CA PRO A 631 -25.50 66.74 -22.25
C PRO A 631 -26.24 66.18 -20.99
N THR A 632 -25.65 66.30 -19.77
CA THR A 632 -26.21 66.98 -18.55
C THR A 632 -25.75 66.37 -17.17
N ASP A 633 -25.23 67.24 -16.28
CA ASP A 633 -25.21 67.31 -14.79
C ASP A 633 -24.74 66.21 -13.78
N THR A 634 -23.65 66.56 -13.07
CA THR A 634 -23.58 66.95 -11.62
C THR A 634 -23.57 65.96 -10.43
N ALA A 635 -22.65 66.25 -9.50
CA ALA A 635 -22.54 65.89 -8.06
C ALA A 635 -21.96 64.53 -7.61
N THR A 636 -21.19 64.59 -6.51
CA THR A 636 -20.49 63.49 -5.81
C THR A 636 -21.32 62.99 -4.60
N PRO A 637 -21.15 61.73 -4.17
CA PRO A 637 -20.39 61.49 -2.93
C PRO A 637 -19.54 60.19 -2.94
N THR A 638 -19.19 59.65 -1.77
CA THR A 638 -18.01 58.80 -1.50
C THR A 638 -18.31 57.29 -1.28
N ASN A 639 -17.33 56.43 -1.58
CA ASN A 639 -17.08 55.03 -1.16
C ASN A 639 -18.17 54.19 -0.46
N THR A 640 -18.32 52.93 -0.92
CA THR A 640 -17.87 51.71 -0.19
C THR A 640 -17.85 50.48 -1.14
N PHE A 641 -16.98 49.49 -0.90
CA PHE A 641 -16.79 48.29 -1.74
C PHE A 641 -17.71 47.11 -1.37
N THR A 642 -18.17 46.35 -2.36
CA THR A 642 -18.27 44.87 -2.27
C THR A 642 -18.25 44.25 -3.68
N PRO A 643 -17.28 43.38 -4.03
CA PRO A 643 -17.29 42.63 -5.28
C PRO A 643 -17.78 41.18 -5.09
N THR A 644 -18.44 40.63 -6.11
CA THR A 644 -18.69 39.17 -6.26
C THR A 644 -18.36 38.79 -7.70
N ALA A 645 -17.73 37.63 -7.90
CA ALA A 645 -17.18 37.21 -9.20
C ALA A 645 -18.13 36.27 -9.96
N THR A 646 -18.03 36.30 -11.30
CA THR A 646 -18.60 35.29 -12.20
C THR A 646 -17.64 35.05 -13.36
N PHE A 647 -17.55 33.80 -13.83
CA PHE A 647 -16.51 33.33 -14.77
C PHE A 647 -16.94 33.42 -16.26
N THR A 648 -15.94 33.37 -17.15
CA THR A 648 -16.09 33.05 -18.58
C THR A 648 -15.28 31.78 -18.94
N PRO A 649 -15.75 30.94 -19.90
CA PRO A 649 -15.18 29.62 -20.17
C PRO A 649 -13.98 29.62 -21.14
N THR A 650 -13.37 28.45 -21.37
CA THR A 650 -12.19 28.24 -22.23
C THR A 650 -12.39 27.04 -23.19
N ASN A 651 -11.57 26.96 -24.25
CA ASN A 651 -11.85 26.25 -25.51
C ASN A 651 -11.73 24.70 -25.51
N THR A 652 -12.45 24.10 -26.47
CA THR A 652 -12.45 22.68 -26.85
C THR A 652 -11.29 22.32 -27.81
N PRO A 653 -10.69 21.10 -27.72
CA PRO A 653 -9.79 20.56 -28.74
C PRO A 653 -10.52 19.73 -29.81
N THR A 654 -9.94 19.66 -31.02
CA THR A 654 -10.52 18.94 -32.19
C THR A 654 -9.59 17.81 -32.66
N PRO A 655 -10.08 16.59 -32.95
CA PRO A 655 -9.29 15.50 -33.52
C PRO A 655 -9.28 15.51 -35.05
N THR A 656 -8.19 15.02 -35.67
CA THR A 656 -8.05 14.88 -37.13
C THR A 656 -7.39 13.53 -37.46
N ASN A 657 -7.94 12.79 -38.44
CA ASN A 657 -7.41 11.52 -38.93
C ASN A 657 -7.09 11.60 -40.43
N THR A 658 -5.86 11.25 -40.82
CA THR A 658 -5.50 10.93 -42.21
C THR A 658 -4.36 9.89 -42.23
N PRO A 659 -4.52 8.73 -42.88
CA PRO A 659 -3.43 7.74 -43.07
C PRO A 659 -2.64 8.00 -44.35
N THR A 660 -1.41 7.46 -44.44
CA THR A 660 -0.62 7.41 -45.67
C THR A 660 0.23 6.13 -45.71
N ASP A 661 -0.02 5.26 -46.70
CA ASP A 661 0.79 4.06 -46.97
C ASP A 661 1.89 4.32 -48.00
N THR A 662 3.03 3.63 -47.88
CA THR A 662 3.61 2.69 -48.89
C THR A 662 5.09 2.40 -48.58
N ALA A 663 5.53 1.16 -48.81
CA ALA A 663 6.88 0.65 -48.51
C ALA A 663 7.97 1.09 -49.53
N THR A 664 9.26 0.90 -49.23
CA THR A 664 9.97 -0.35 -49.62
C THR A 664 11.27 -0.57 -48.81
N PRO A 665 11.81 -1.82 -48.74
CA PRO A 665 12.71 -2.24 -47.67
C PRO A 665 14.21 -2.24 -48.02
N THR A 666 15.05 -2.53 -47.02
CA THR A 666 16.38 -3.12 -47.21
C THR A 666 16.56 -4.24 -46.18
N ALA A 667 17.03 -5.41 -46.60
CA ALA A 667 17.07 -6.61 -45.77
C ALA A 667 18.46 -6.84 -45.15
N THR A 668 18.50 -7.40 -43.94
CA THR A 668 19.68 -8.09 -43.40
C THR A 668 19.20 -9.22 -42.49
N PHE A 669 19.58 -10.45 -42.81
CA PHE A 669 19.19 -11.64 -42.05
C PHE A 669 20.22 -11.96 -40.95
N THR A 670 19.75 -12.32 -39.76
CA THR A 670 20.44 -13.28 -38.88
C THR A 670 19.41 -13.92 -37.93
N PRO A 671 19.30 -15.26 -37.84
CA PRO A 671 18.20 -15.92 -37.12
C PRO A 671 18.59 -16.39 -35.71
N THR A 672 17.60 -16.46 -34.80
CA THR A 672 17.51 -17.45 -33.70
C THR A 672 16.04 -17.64 -33.32
N ASP A 673 15.67 -18.82 -32.84
CA ASP A 673 14.33 -19.40 -32.98
C ASP A 673 13.28 -19.10 -31.88
N THR A 674 12.02 -19.12 -32.34
CA THR A 674 10.77 -19.51 -31.64
C THR A 674 10.34 -18.84 -30.32
N PRO A 675 9.30 -17.98 -30.41
CA PRO A 675 8.20 -17.93 -29.45
C PRO A 675 6.89 -18.47 -30.08
N THR A 676 6.26 -19.47 -29.48
CA THR A 676 4.98 -20.02 -29.97
C THR A 676 3.80 -19.22 -29.41
N ALA A 677 2.94 -18.70 -30.30
CA ALA A 677 1.71 -18.01 -29.92
C ALA A 677 0.56 -18.99 -29.64
N THR A 678 -0.45 -18.56 -28.88
CA THR A 678 -1.73 -19.28 -28.74
C THR A 678 -2.87 -18.28 -28.78
N ASN A 679 -3.84 -18.50 -29.68
CA ASN A 679 -4.92 -17.57 -29.98
C ASN A 679 -6.28 -18.17 -29.60
N THR A 680 -6.96 -17.50 -28.67
CA THR A 680 -8.42 -17.35 -28.65
C THR A 680 -9.24 -18.66 -28.45
N PRO A 681 -10.58 -18.61 -28.35
CA PRO A 681 -11.24 -18.82 -27.05
C PRO A 681 -11.95 -20.17 -26.93
N THR A 682 -12.42 -20.49 -25.72
CA THR A 682 -13.40 -21.57 -25.49
C THR A 682 -14.51 -21.05 -24.58
N ALA A 683 -15.74 -21.53 -24.79
CA ALA A 683 -16.95 -20.81 -24.39
C ALA A 683 -17.25 -20.85 -22.89
N THR A 684 -17.66 -19.71 -22.34
CA THR A 684 -18.31 -19.62 -21.03
C THR A 684 -19.68 -20.32 -21.07
N TYR A 685 -19.84 -21.41 -20.32
CA TYR A 685 -21.16 -21.98 -20.02
C TYR A 685 -21.58 -21.63 -18.59
N THR A 686 -22.85 -21.25 -18.49
CA THR A 686 -23.55 -20.69 -17.33
C THR A 686 -23.46 -21.58 -16.07
N PRO A 687 -23.25 -21.02 -14.87
CA PRO A 687 -23.52 -21.74 -13.63
C PRO A 687 -25.04 -21.94 -13.47
N THR A 688 -25.49 -23.19 -13.52
CA THR A 688 -26.90 -23.55 -13.32
C THR A 688 -27.31 -23.31 -11.86
N ILE A 689 -28.46 -22.66 -11.65
CA ILE A 689 -29.04 -22.48 -10.32
C ILE A 689 -29.61 -23.82 -9.84
N THR A 690 -29.07 -24.38 -8.76
CA THR A 690 -29.69 -25.49 -8.03
C THR A 690 -30.23 -24.96 -6.71
N LEU A 691 -31.55 -24.96 -6.55
CA LEU A 691 -32.22 -24.55 -5.32
C LEU A 691 -32.14 -25.68 -4.28
N THR A 692 -31.97 -25.33 -3.01
CA THR A 692 -32.23 -26.23 -1.87
C THR A 692 -33.20 -25.53 -0.92
N PRO A 693 -34.38 -26.09 -0.63
CA PRO A 693 -35.42 -25.36 0.11
C PRO A 693 -35.21 -25.42 1.62
N SER A 694 -35.45 -24.29 2.30
CA SER A 694 -35.83 -24.29 3.71
C SER A 694 -36.77 -23.12 4.02
N ALA A 695 -38.06 -23.45 4.11
CA ALA A 695 -39.14 -22.58 4.53
C ALA A 695 -40.30 -23.46 5.02
N THR A 696 -41.05 -23.17 6.08
CA THR A 696 -40.91 -22.15 7.14
C THR A 696 -41.74 -22.62 8.33
N PHE A 697 -41.27 -22.44 9.57
CA PHE A 697 -42.10 -22.76 10.75
C PHE A 697 -43.25 -21.75 10.97
N THR A 698 -44.36 -22.28 11.48
CA THR A 698 -45.68 -21.63 11.65
C THR A 698 -45.63 -20.40 12.59
N PRO A 699 -46.46 -19.34 12.38
CA PRO A 699 -46.15 -18.01 12.91
C PRO A 699 -46.71 -17.66 14.31
N SER A 700 -45.89 -16.95 15.08
CA SER A 700 -46.23 -15.92 16.09
C SER A 700 -44.90 -15.24 16.48
N ILE A 701 -44.72 -13.93 16.63
CA ILE A 701 -45.63 -12.84 17.03
C ILE A 701 -45.30 -11.56 16.22
N THR A 702 -46.21 -10.58 16.18
CA THR A 702 -45.98 -9.25 15.57
C THR A 702 -44.78 -8.53 16.22
N PRO A 703 -43.89 -7.86 15.45
CA PRO A 703 -42.50 -7.67 15.88
C PRO A 703 -42.26 -6.49 16.81
N THR A 704 -41.34 -6.70 17.76
CA THR A 704 -40.53 -5.59 18.33
C THR A 704 -39.45 -5.23 17.30
N PRO A 705 -39.23 -3.94 16.97
CA PRO A 705 -38.15 -3.56 16.04
C PRO A 705 -36.80 -3.97 16.65
N ARG A 706 -36.02 -4.78 15.91
CA ARG A 706 -34.72 -5.25 16.36
C ARG A 706 -33.75 -4.07 16.36
N ILE A 707 -33.42 -3.58 17.55
CA ILE A 707 -32.34 -2.61 17.76
C ILE A 707 -31.07 -3.24 17.19
N ARG A 708 -30.46 -2.59 16.20
CA ARG A 708 -29.26 -3.08 15.50
C ARG A 708 -28.02 -2.91 16.37
N CYS A 709 -27.92 -1.74 16.97
CA CYS A 709 -26.85 -1.29 17.86
C CYS A 709 -27.39 -0.17 18.76
N THR A 710 -26.68 0.13 19.84
CA THR A 710 -26.83 1.40 20.57
C THR A 710 -25.71 2.34 20.12
N VAL A 711 -26.00 3.63 19.92
CA VAL A 711 -25.02 4.67 19.58
C VAL A 711 -25.08 5.81 20.59
N ALA A 712 -23.99 6.55 20.76
CA ALA A 712 -23.92 7.75 21.58
C ALA A 712 -23.37 8.94 20.77
N ALA A 713 -23.86 10.15 21.04
CA ALA A 713 -23.34 11.34 20.35
C ALA A 713 -21.93 11.72 20.82
N ASN A 714 -21.02 11.94 19.87
CA ASN A 714 -19.62 12.30 20.14
C ASN A 714 -19.43 13.80 20.29
N THR A 715 -20.23 14.55 19.54
CA THR A 715 -20.31 16.02 19.54
C THR A 715 -21.79 16.40 19.60
N PRO A 716 -22.16 17.61 20.05
CA PRO A 716 -23.56 18.05 20.04
C PRO A 716 -24.13 17.95 18.63
N THR A 717 -25.09 17.04 18.43
CA THR A 717 -25.53 16.59 17.10
C THR A 717 -26.99 16.93 16.86
N LEU A 718 -27.30 17.38 15.65
CA LEU A 718 -28.64 17.76 15.21
C LEU A 718 -29.40 16.54 14.65
N VAL A 719 -30.69 16.44 14.96
CA VAL A 719 -31.58 15.35 14.51
C VAL A 719 -32.57 15.88 13.47
N TYR A 720 -32.72 15.16 12.36
CA TYR A 720 -33.47 15.59 11.18
C TYR A 720 -34.69 14.67 10.91
N PRO A 721 -35.76 15.17 10.25
CA PRO A 721 -36.89 14.35 9.82
C PRO A 721 -36.50 13.33 8.74
N GLU A 722 -35.49 13.67 7.94
CA GLU A 722 -35.04 12.95 6.75
C GLU A 722 -33.51 13.00 6.68
N PRO A 723 -32.84 12.05 6.00
CA PRO A 723 -31.39 12.00 5.87
C PRO A 723 -30.86 13.03 4.83
N ASN A 724 -31.07 14.32 5.09
CA ASN A 724 -30.53 15.43 4.31
C ASN A 724 -30.08 16.59 5.23
N LEU A 725 -29.12 17.39 4.78
CA LEU A 725 -28.55 18.52 5.57
C LEU A 725 -29.23 19.87 5.31
N GLY A 726 -30.25 19.91 4.43
CA GLY A 726 -30.90 21.16 3.97
C GLY A 726 -32.13 21.59 4.78
N GLN A 727 -32.63 20.75 5.68
CA GLN A 727 -33.84 21.03 6.47
C GLN A 727 -33.54 21.50 7.90
N THR A 728 -34.55 22.08 8.56
CA THR A 728 -34.45 22.50 9.96
C THR A 728 -34.43 21.29 10.91
N PRO A 729 -33.56 21.27 11.94
CA PRO A 729 -33.46 20.14 12.87
C PRO A 729 -34.61 20.14 13.88
N ILE A 730 -35.06 18.93 14.25
CA ILE A 730 -36.15 18.68 15.21
C ILE A 730 -35.65 18.81 16.66
N GLY A 731 -34.40 18.43 16.91
CA GLY A 731 -33.82 18.38 18.25
C GLY A 731 -32.30 18.26 18.24
N THR A 732 -31.71 18.32 19.42
CA THR A 732 -30.26 18.22 19.63
C THR A 732 -29.95 17.12 20.65
N VAL A 733 -28.94 16.30 20.34
CA VAL A 733 -28.45 15.23 21.22
C VAL A 733 -27.16 15.71 21.87
N GLN A 734 -27.05 15.52 23.19
CA GLN A 734 -25.88 15.92 23.97
C GLN A 734 -24.81 14.82 23.98
N VAL A 735 -23.56 15.21 24.17
CA VAL A 735 -22.41 14.28 24.16
C VAL A 735 -22.59 13.20 25.23
N GLY A 736 -22.43 11.93 24.83
CA GLY A 736 -22.58 10.77 25.71
C GLY A 736 -24.03 10.31 25.96
N GLN A 737 -25.04 10.90 25.30
CA GLN A 737 -26.41 10.42 25.38
C GLN A 737 -26.61 9.19 24.47
N ASN A 738 -26.98 8.05 25.07
CA ASN A 738 -27.24 6.79 24.36
C ASN A 738 -28.58 6.80 23.60
N MET A 739 -28.60 6.17 22.43
CA MET A 739 -29.71 6.12 21.49
C MET A 739 -29.74 4.75 20.78
N ASN A 740 -30.92 4.21 20.48
CA ASN A 740 -31.07 2.90 19.85
C ASN A 740 -31.21 3.06 18.32
N VAL A 741 -30.32 2.47 17.52
CA VAL A 741 -30.48 2.48 16.06
C VAL A 741 -31.45 1.38 15.64
N ILE A 742 -32.48 1.78 14.89
CA ILE A 742 -33.56 0.92 14.39
C ILE A 742 -33.60 0.85 12.85
N GLY A 743 -32.81 1.68 12.16
CA GLY A 743 -32.67 1.64 10.70
C GLY A 743 -31.43 2.38 10.21
N ILE A 744 -30.98 2.06 9.00
CA ILE A 744 -29.79 2.63 8.36
C ILE A 744 -30.12 2.94 6.90
N ARG A 745 -29.60 4.04 6.36
CA ARG A 745 -29.72 4.39 4.94
C ARG A 745 -28.48 5.15 4.46
N ALA A 746 -27.99 4.82 3.28
CA ALA A 746 -26.99 5.62 2.58
C ALA A 746 -27.69 6.60 1.63
N VAL A 747 -27.33 7.89 1.69
CA VAL A 747 -27.84 8.96 0.82
C VAL A 747 -26.69 9.92 0.52
N GLU A 748 -26.52 10.30 -0.75
CA GLU A 748 -25.48 11.25 -1.22
C GLU A 748 -24.05 10.90 -0.76
N GLY A 749 -23.74 9.60 -0.64
CA GLY A 749 -22.43 9.09 -0.22
C GLY A 749 -22.20 9.05 1.29
N PHE A 750 -23.16 9.48 2.11
CA PHE A 750 -23.08 9.42 3.59
C PHE A 750 -24.01 8.36 4.17
N ALA A 751 -23.54 7.67 5.21
CA ALA A 751 -24.36 6.79 6.03
C ALA A 751 -25.15 7.59 7.08
N TRP A 752 -26.43 7.27 7.20
CA TRP A 752 -27.35 7.87 8.17
C TRP A 752 -28.01 6.78 9.02
N TYR A 753 -28.07 7.02 10.33
CA TYR A 753 -28.70 6.14 11.31
C TYR A 753 -30.04 6.74 11.73
N PHE A 754 -31.09 5.91 11.71
CA PHE A 754 -32.40 6.24 12.25
C PHE A 754 -32.44 5.77 13.71
N VAL A 755 -32.44 6.73 14.63
CA VAL A 755 -32.33 6.50 16.08
C VAL A 755 -33.65 6.73 16.79
N GLU A 756 -33.88 5.98 17.87
CA GLU A 756 -34.86 6.28 18.92
C GLU A 756 -34.11 6.60 20.22
N TYR A 757 -34.49 7.69 20.90
CA TYR A 757 -33.94 8.06 22.20
C TYR A 757 -34.99 8.73 23.09
N GLN A 758 -34.73 8.78 24.40
CA GLN A 758 -35.62 9.45 25.35
C GLN A 758 -35.07 10.79 25.83
N VAL A 759 -35.98 11.75 26.00
CA VAL A 759 -35.74 13.05 26.63
C VAL A 759 -36.83 13.26 27.67
N ARG A 760 -36.47 13.16 28.96
CA ARG A 760 -37.44 13.00 30.07
C ARG A 760 -38.36 11.80 29.76
N ASP A 761 -39.67 11.94 29.95
CA ASP A 761 -40.64 10.85 29.81
C ASP A 761 -41.11 10.58 28.36
N SER A 762 -40.53 11.26 27.37
CA SER A 762 -40.94 11.14 25.95
C SER A 762 -39.87 10.47 25.08
N LYS A 763 -40.30 9.57 24.20
CA LYS A 763 -39.50 8.98 23.12
C LYS A 763 -39.53 9.90 21.89
N ILE A 764 -38.37 10.07 21.25
CA ILE A 764 -38.17 10.84 20.02
C ILE A 764 -37.39 9.98 19.03
N SER A 765 -37.76 10.01 17.76
CA SER A 765 -37.08 9.28 16.68
C SER A 765 -36.75 10.18 15.48
N GLY A 766 -35.58 10.01 14.88
CA GLY A 766 -35.15 10.81 13.73
C GLY A 766 -33.82 10.34 13.13
N TRP A 767 -33.39 11.01 12.06
CA TRP A 767 -32.15 10.70 11.35
C TRP A 767 -30.97 11.52 11.86
N ILE A 768 -29.82 10.87 12.01
CA ILE A 768 -28.54 11.48 12.31
C ILE A 768 -27.45 10.91 11.39
N GLN A 769 -26.43 11.71 11.07
CA GLN A 769 -25.31 11.26 10.25
C GLN A 769 -24.41 10.33 11.08
N ALA A 770 -24.09 9.14 10.56
CA ALA A 770 -23.33 8.12 11.30
C ALA A 770 -21.97 8.63 11.80
N SER A 771 -21.32 9.50 11.02
CA SER A 771 -20.03 10.13 11.35
C SER A 771 -20.05 11.10 12.55
N LYS A 772 -21.19 11.29 13.23
CA LYS A 772 -21.35 12.14 14.42
C LYS A 772 -21.59 11.37 15.72
N VAL A 773 -21.74 10.05 15.63
CA VAL A 773 -21.98 9.16 16.78
C VAL A 773 -20.96 8.02 16.82
N ASN A 774 -20.69 7.51 18.02
CA ASN A 774 -19.95 6.27 18.23
C ASN A 774 -20.93 5.13 18.52
N GLU A 775 -20.56 3.95 18.08
CA GLU A 775 -21.30 2.71 18.28
C GLU A 775 -20.90 2.13 19.65
N VAL A 776 -21.85 2.03 20.57
CA VAL A 776 -21.63 1.73 22.00
C VAL A 776 -21.64 0.22 22.27
N THR A 777 -22.37 -0.55 21.44
CA THR A 777 -22.61 -1.98 21.67
C THR A 777 -22.19 -2.86 20.48
N GLY A 778 -21.22 -2.41 19.70
CA GLY A 778 -20.81 -3.06 18.44
C GLY A 778 -21.46 -2.44 17.19
N PRO A 779 -21.00 -2.84 15.99
CA PRO A 779 -21.28 -2.15 14.73
C PRO A 779 -22.75 -2.20 14.33
N CYS A 780 -23.20 -1.13 13.69
CA CYS A 780 -24.55 -1.00 13.18
C CYS A 780 -24.68 -1.61 11.77
N GLU A 781 -24.94 -2.91 11.70
CA GLU A 781 -25.26 -3.64 10.45
C GLU A 781 -26.77 -3.81 10.23
#